data_AF-A0A2A2LQD3-F1
#
_entry.id   AF-A0A2A2LQD3-F1
#
_cell.length_a   1.000
_cell.length_b   1.000
_cell.length_c   1.000
_cell.angle_alpha   90.00
_cell.angle_beta   90.00
_cell.angle_gamma   90.00
#
_symmetry.space_group_name_H-M   'P 1'
#
loop_
_entity.id
_entity.type
_entity.pdbx_description
1 polymer ?
#
loop_
_entity_poly.entity_id
_entity_poly.type
_entity_poly.pdbx_seq_one_letter_code
_entity_poly.pdbx_strand_id
1 'polypeptide(L)'
;MKIVFLNFRYSWCSDRLINHTPLPQYFTCNLRDFYVPVAKQGEKNSRIVIGHNVGFDRARTQSPYEKEPTGVLFMDTMAMVASMFGMADHQETMYKTRRAQTDGMDDSDPALSQVGPIEGNSEDQKGDGWIREWKKRVSPKGLADVHKYLYPNKKPLDKQYQNFFVKCSLPDVREKFQILMKYCAHDVLATAQIYAKLMPMFREKIPHPISLAGMVYMGDAYLPINQHWRQFYQKNEKECHELKTEAMRSLITSAKNMIQLIPTKEDAKRDLWFWIEDFSPCTKQCALPSWYQTIFKQAARRETPIENLKPDDITFKTKASCPIFGFVYGPYPMLKIDKFGFGFLVPTTKAVKELPEFIQLEIPSEGEEPFDFPIRKCAEFVRTNLKTVNDVEKSAKPAIDWGDLKFYRLPHSSGLQENVGDMYSKSFYKLFGNLIRPTRNVEYFGSLLKSIQDTKFWDSYSERINEEISAWYEDSPPIEDGAPSQGVIAPAICPAGTVSRRSVHKLWVTLTNATESSRLGTGIKTMVQAPPGYKLVGADVDSQEQWIVSLFGDASQALAKPVSERIAGLTPFSNMMLVGSKNDGTDLHSVVAKQLGISRDLAKISLKYLSKSISDLQTLNYARLYGSGVQHAKQELIKTGKKPQEAIKVAKQLFALTKGELMQWTNIKPEYNDMWFEFAAERGFDGFKNCVVVDGVIYLPHSHSSFRKIADEFELFLMKKLKDKAARGFKINFFYEDIQKDYYLFYGG
;
A
#
# COMPACT_ATOMS: atom_id res chain seq x y z
N MET A 1 -1.82 7.91 44.96
CA MET A 1 -3.07 8.69 45.06
C MET A 1 -4.23 7.87 44.51
N LYS A 2 -5.30 7.63 45.27
CA LYS A 2 -6.59 7.14 44.72
C LYS A 2 -7.44 8.37 44.41
N ILE A 3 -7.79 8.58 43.15
CA ILE A 3 -8.69 9.66 42.73
C ILE A 3 -9.99 9.01 42.31
N VAL A 4 -11.07 9.40 42.99
CA VAL A 4 -12.42 8.91 42.73
C VAL A 4 -13.09 9.88 41.77
N PHE A 5 -13.39 9.42 40.55
CA PHE A 5 -14.24 10.16 39.63
C PHE A 5 -15.69 9.73 39.86
N LEU A 6 -16.62 10.69 39.88
CA LEU A 6 -18.06 10.41 39.95
C LEU A 6 -18.44 9.37 38.86
N ASN A 7 -18.81 8.17 39.31
CA ASN A 7 -19.14 6.96 38.53
C ASN A 7 -17.99 6.13 37.90
N PHE A 8 -16.71 6.51 38.06
CA PHE A 8 -15.56 5.67 37.69
C PHE A 8 -14.73 5.35 38.93
N ARG A 9 -14.71 4.07 39.31
CA ARG A 9 -14.28 3.67 40.67
C ARG A 9 -12.78 3.87 40.92
N TYR A 10 -11.91 3.79 39.91
CA TYR A 10 -10.45 3.88 40.09
C TYR A 10 -9.73 4.39 38.82
N SER A 11 -8.65 5.17 39.01
CA SER A 11 -7.63 5.44 37.99
C SER A 11 -6.28 4.91 38.47
N TRP A 12 -5.45 4.39 37.56
CA TRP A 12 -4.06 4.05 37.84
C TRP A 12 -3.14 5.19 37.40
N CYS A 13 -2.17 5.53 38.24
CA CYS A 13 -1.12 6.48 37.91
C CYS A 13 0.22 5.81 38.19
N SER A 14 1.13 5.85 37.23
CA SER A 14 2.49 5.35 37.39
C SER A 14 3.16 6.05 38.56
N ASP A 15 3.94 5.29 39.34
CA ASP A 15 4.76 5.82 40.43
C ASP A 15 5.62 7.00 39.97
N ARG A 16 6.20 6.92 38.78
CA ARG A 16 7.05 7.96 38.17
C ARG A 16 6.31 9.27 37.86
N LEU A 17 5.00 9.24 37.67
CA LEU A 17 4.24 10.47 37.51
C LEU A 17 4.13 11.23 38.84
N ILE A 18 4.25 10.53 39.97
CA ILE A 18 4.13 11.09 41.32
C ILE A 18 5.53 11.34 41.91
N ASN A 19 6.46 10.42 41.66
CA ASN A 19 7.80 10.38 42.23
C ASN A 19 8.89 10.62 41.16
N HIS A 20 10.06 11.11 41.56
CA HIS A 20 11.21 11.33 40.66
C HIS A 20 12.02 10.05 40.41
N THR A 21 11.34 8.95 40.12
CA THR A 21 11.95 7.65 39.90
C THR A 21 12.74 7.65 38.58
N PRO A 22 14.04 7.25 38.56
CA PRO A 22 14.87 7.25 37.35
C PRO A 22 14.33 6.32 36.26
N LEU A 23 14.71 6.55 34.99
CA LEU A 23 14.41 5.57 33.93
C LEU A 23 15.25 4.31 34.17
N PRO A 24 14.65 3.10 34.18
CA PRO A 24 15.45 1.90 34.10
C PRO A 24 16.24 1.90 32.79
N GLN A 25 17.48 1.42 32.83
CA GLN A 25 18.41 1.39 31.70
C GLN A 25 17.86 0.59 30.52
N TYR A 26 17.04 -0.43 30.81
CA TYR A 26 16.22 -1.14 29.85
C TYR A 26 14.76 -0.81 30.17
N PHE A 27 14.00 -0.34 29.19
CA PHE A 27 12.67 0.25 29.39
C PHE A 27 11.58 -0.72 29.89
N THR A 28 11.94 -1.93 30.32
CA THR A 28 11.02 -2.98 30.76
C THR A 28 11.67 -4.02 31.70
N CYS A 29 12.59 -3.60 32.57
CA CYS A 29 12.85 -4.35 33.80
C CYS A 29 11.72 -4.03 34.79
N ASN A 30 11.03 -5.06 35.28
CA ASN A 30 9.85 -5.01 36.15
C ASN A 30 8.58 -4.33 35.56
N LEU A 31 7.84 -5.09 34.73
CA LEU A 31 6.51 -4.71 34.19
C LEU A 31 5.53 -4.22 35.27
N ARG A 32 5.65 -4.68 36.52
CA ARG A 32 4.72 -4.37 37.61
C ARG A 32 4.73 -2.90 38.03
N ASP A 33 5.86 -2.22 37.87
CA ASP A 33 6.02 -0.83 38.34
C ASP A 33 5.59 0.20 37.28
N PHE A 34 5.52 -0.22 36.02
CA PHE A 34 5.29 0.67 34.86
C PHE A 34 3.99 0.42 34.09
N TYR A 35 3.39 -0.77 34.18
CA TYR A 35 2.19 -1.13 33.42
C TYR A 35 0.96 -1.16 34.31
N VAL A 36 -0.21 -0.92 33.70
CA VAL A 36 -1.48 -1.01 34.42
C VAL A 36 -1.77 -2.48 34.75
N PRO A 37 -1.89 -2.86 36.04
CA PRO A 37 -2.18 -4.24 36.44
C PRO A 37 -3.69 -4.51 36.28
N VAL A 38 -4.09 -4.98 35.10
CA VAL A 38 -5.50 -5.27 34.79
C VAL A 38 -5.92 -6.67 35.29
N ALA A 39 -4.96 -7.55 35.54
CA ALA A 39 -5.15 -8.86 36.16
C ALA A 39 -4.09 -9.08 37.24
N LYS A 40 -4.42 -9.86 38.28
CA LYS A 40 -3.40 -10.43 39.16
C LYS A 40 -2.65 -11.54 38.42
N GLN A 41 -1.38 -11.74 38.75
CA GLN A 41 -0.62 -12.87 38.22
C GLN A 41 -1.31 -14.19 38.58
N GLY A 42 -1.46 -15.08 37.60
CA GLY A 42 -2.18 -16.35 37.76
C GLY A 42 -3.71 -16.22 37.87
N GLU A 43 -4.29 -15.04 37.67
CA GLU A 43 -5.73 -14.86 37.66
C GLU A 43 -6.37 -15.51 36.44
N LYS A 44 -7.14 -16.58 36.68
CA LYS A 44 -7.85 -17.35 35.64
C LYS A 44 -9.31 -16.90 35.43
N ASN A 45 -9.75 -15.86 36.12
CA ASN A 45 -11.12 -15.35 35.97
C ASN A 45 -11.31 -14.71 34.59
N SER A 46 -12.22 -15.28 33.80
CA SER A 46 -12.54 -14.79 32.46
C SER A 46 -13.16 -13.39 32.51
N ARG A 47 -12.49 -12.40 31.92
CA ARG A 47 -12.97 -11.02 31.79
C ARG A 47 -12.59 -10.45 30.44
N ILE A 48 -13.37 -9.48 29.96
CA ILE A 48 -13.08 -8.75 28.73
C ILE A 48 -12.94 -7.27 29.07
N VAL A 49 -11.81 -6.70 28.66
CA VAL A 49 -11.54 -5.26 28.73
C VAL A 49 -12.00 -4.64 27.43
N ILE A 50 -12.89 -3.66 27.52
CA ILE A 50 -13.44 -2.96 26.36
C ILE A 50 -12.70 -1.64 26.23
N GLY A 51 -12.14 -1.37 25.06
CA GLY A 51 -11.48 -0.12 24.75
C GLY A 51 -11.80 0.38 23.35
N HIS A 52 -11.31 1.57 23.02
CA HIS A 52 -11.38 2.12 21.68
C HIS A 52 -9.96 2.28 21.16
N ASN A 53 -9.61 1.58 20.07
CA ASN A 53 -8.22 1.33 19.70
C ASN A 53 -7.48 0.58 20.82
N VAL A 54 -8.16 -0.43 21.40
CA VAL A 54 -7.71 -1.11 22.63
C VAL A 54 -6.35 -1.79 22.47
N GLY A 55 -5.92 -2.11 21.24
CA GLY A 55 -4.58 -2.66 21.00
C GLY A 55 -3.46 -1.75 21.54
N PHE A 56 -3.65 -0.42 21.45
CA PHE A 56 -2.72 0.56 22.00
C PHE A 56 -2.65 0.50 23.54
N ASP A 57 -3.80 0.37 24.19
CA ASP A 57 -3.90 0.24 25.65
C ASP A 57 -3.40 -1.13 26.11
N ARG A 58 -3.73 -2.19 25.39
CA ARG A 58 -3.32 -3.58 25.65
C ARG A 58 -1.81 -3.67 25.77
N ALA A 59 -1.07 -3.13 24.80
CA ALA A 59 0.40 -3.08 24.82
C ALA A 59 0.98 -2.28 26.02
N ARG A 60 0.16 -1.57 26.79
CA ARG A 60 0.53 -0.80 27.99
C ARG A 60 -0.12 -1.33 29.28
N THR A 61 -0.67 -2.54 29.24
CA THR A 61 -1.12 -3.28 30.42
C THR A 61 -0.18 -4.44 30.70
N GLN A 62 -0.17 -4.93 31.94
CA GLN A 62 0.75 -6.01 32.35
C GLN A 62 0.35 -7.38 31.78
N SER A 63 -0.95 -7.68 31.72
CA SER A 63 -1.45 -9.04 31.45
C SER A 63 -1.01 -9.68 30.13
N PRO A 64 -0.83 -8.96 29.01
CA PRO A 64 -0.38 -9.56 27.75
C PRO A 64 1.07 -10.07 27.76
N TYR A 65 1.84 -9.69 28.77
CA TYR A 65 3.26 -10.01 28.90
C TYR A 65 3.54 -11.08 29.96
N GLU A 66 2.51 -11.64 30.60
CA GLU A 66 2.67 -12.74 31.53
C GLU A 66 3.03 -14.04 30.78
N LYS A 67 3.93 -14.85 31.36
CA LYS A 67 4.35 -16.13 30.77
C LYS A 67 3.19 -17.13 30.68
N GLU A 68 2.32 -17.10 31.68
CA GLU A 68 1.09 -17.88 31.70
C GLU A 68 -0.09 -17.03 31.22
N PRO A 69 -0.95 -17.56 30.35
CA PRO A 69 -2.10 -16.82 29.86
C PRO A 69 -3.04 -16.45 31.01
N THR A 70 -3.40 -15.18 31.08
CA THR A 70 -4.42 -14.69 32.01
C THR A 70 -5.83 -14.92 31.46
N GLY A 71 -6.85 -14.93 32.32
CA GLY A 71 -8.25 -14.97 31.88
C GLY A 71 -8.75 -13.66 31.24
N VAL A 72 -7.90 -12.65 31.06
CA VAL A 72 -8.29 -11.32 30.57
C VAL A 72 -8.05 -11.19 29.07
N LEU A 73 -9.11 -10.90 28.33
CA LEU A 73 -9.08 -10.62 26.89
C LEU A 73 -9.47 -9.16 26.61
N PHE A 74 -9.25 -8.71 25.39
CA PHE A 74 -9.50 -7.33 24.98
C PHE A 74 -10.47 -7.27 23.80
N MET A 75 -11.37 -6.30 23.82
CA MET A 75 -12.36 -6.06 22.77
C MET A 75 -12.24 -4.62 22.26
N ASP A 76 -12.04 -4.48 20.95
CA ASP A 76 -11.82 -3.20 20.31
C ASP A 76 -13.10 -2.64 19.68
N THR A 77 -13.62 -1.55 20.24
CA THR A 77 -14.76 -0.84 19.66
C THR A 77 -14.40 -0.14 18.34
N MET A 78 -13.14 0.26 18.12
CA MET A 78 -12.70 0.84 16.85
C MET A 78 -12.78 -0.20 15.73
N ALA A 79 -12.39 -1.45 16.02
CA ALA A 79 -12.49 -2.56 15.08
C ALA A 79 -13.96 -2.89 14.74
N MET A 80 -14.85 -2.85 15.73
CA MET A 80 -16.30 -3.01 15.49
C MET A 80 -16.83 -1.92 14.55
N VAL A 81 -16.44 -0.66 14.76
CA VAL A 81 -16.82 0.45 13.90
C VAL A 81 -16.31 0.24 12.49
N ALA A 82 -15.02 -0.05 12.32
CA ALA A 82 -14.44 -0.25 10.99
C ALA A 82 -15.13 -1.39 10.22
N SER A 83 -15.55 -2.45 10.91
CA SER A 83 -16.28 -3.57 10.31
C SER A 83 -17.72 -3.26 9.86
N MET A 84 -18.36 -2.24 10.45
CA MET A 84 -19.78 -1.92 10.23
C MET A 84 -20.04 -0.58 9.51
N PHE A 85 -19.14 0.39 9.68
CA PHE A 85 -19.26 1.79 9.24
C PHE A 85 -17.98 2.31 8.58
N GLY A 86 -16.99 1.44 8.34
CA GLY A 86 -15.72 1.81 7.73
C GLY A 86 -15.86 2.26 6.27
N MET A 87 -14.83 2.95 5.79
CA MET A 87 -14.72 3.47 4.43
C MET A 87 -13.49 2.86 3.74
N ALA A 88 -13.56 2.66 2.42
CA ALA A 88 -12.38 2.32 1.62
C ALA A 88 -11.46 3.53 1.48
N ASP A 89 -10.18 3.34 1.17
CA ASP A 89 -9.17 4.43 1.16
C ASP A 89 -9.56 5.63 0.26
N HIS A 90 -10.10 5.36 -0.93
CA HIS A 90 -10.58 6.41 -1.84
C HIS A 90 -11.81 7.13 -1.28
N GLN A 91 -12.68 6.42 -0.56
CA GLN A 91 -13.84 6.99 0.13
C GLN A 91 -13.43 7.81 1.34
N GLU A 92 -12.42 7.38 2.11
CA GLU A 92 -11.86 8.18 3.22
C GLU A 92 -11.31 9.51 2.69
N THR A 93 -10.59 9.47 1.57
CA THR A 93 -10.08 10.68 0.90
C THR A 93 -11.23 11.60 0.47
N MET A 94 -12.22 11.05 -0.23
CA MET A 94 -13.42 11.78 -0.64
C MET A 94 -14.17 12.39 0.55
N TYR A 95 -14.33 11.63 1.64
CA TYR A 95 -15.00 12.07 2.85
C TYR A 95 -14.27 13.26 3.48
N LYS A 96 -12.94 13.18 3.61
CA LYS A 96 -12.09 14.24 4.16
C LYS A 96 -12.15 15.52 3.32
N THR A 97 -11.95 15.42 2.00
CA THR A 97 -11.99 16.57 1.09
C THR A 97 -13.34 17.28 1.16
N ARG A 98 -14.44 16.53 1.13
CA ARG A 98 -15.79 17.11 1.19
C ARG A 98 -16.15 17.59 2.60
N ARG A 99 -15.57 17.03 3.67
CA ARG A 99 -15.71 17.55 5.04
C ARG A 99 -15.04 18.92 5.17
N ALA A 100 -13.82 19.07 4.67
CA ALA A 100 -13.11 20.37 4.65
C ALA A 100 -13.88 21.45 3.89
N GLN A 101 -14.60 21.08 2.82
CA GLN A 101 -15.46 22.01 2.06
C GLN A 101 -16.77 22.39 2.76
N THR A 102 -17.31 21.56 3.67
CA THR A 102 -18.65 21.75 4.26
C THR A 102 -18.62 22.25 5.70
N ASP A 103 -17.63 21.82 6.48
CA ASP A 103 -17.50 22.16 7.90
C ASP A 103 -16.45 23.26 8.17
N GLY A 104 -15.78 23.77 7.12
CA GLY A 104 -14.62 24.67 7.23
C GLY A 104 -13.30 23.92 7.44
N MET A 105 -12.18 24.63 7.23
CA MET A 105 -10.82 24.09 7.35
C MET A 105 -10.51 23.83 8.84
N ASP A 106 -10.26 22.58 9.21
CA ASP A 106 -9.71 22.24 10.54
C ASP A 106 -8.17 22.19 10.38
N ASP A 107 -7.48 23.23 10.83
CA ASP A 107 -6.04 23.48 10.64
C ASP A 107 -5.10 22.45 11.33
N SER A 108 -5.65 21.36 11.86
CA SER A 108 -4.94 20.41 12.74
C SER A 108 -4.47 19.11 12.06
N ASP A 109 -4.92 18.79 10.83
CA ASP A 109 -4.51 17.56 10.11
C ASP A 109 -3.51 17.88 8.97
N PRO A 110 -2.19 17.64 9.15
CA PRO A 110 -1.18 17.88 8.12
C PRO A 110 -1.32 16.98 6.88
N ALA A 111 -2.19 15.97 6.89
CA ALA A 111 -2.50 15.18 5.69
C ALA A 111 -3.42 15.92 4.69
N LEU A 112 -4.03 17.05 5.10
CA LEU A 112 -4.95 17.84 4.26
C LEU A 112 -4.23 18.75 3.25
N SER A 113 -2.92 19.02 3.44
CA SER A 113 -2.14 19.92 2.58
C SER A 113 -1.67 19.29 1.26
N GLN A 114 -1.83 17.97 1.08
CA GLN A 114 -1.41 17.25 -0.13
C GLN A 114 -2.55 17.03 -1.14
N VAL A 115 -3.79 17.35 -0.78
CA VAL A 115 -4.93 17.16 -1.68
C VAL A 115 -5.18 18.50 -2.37
N GLY A 116 -4.60 18.65 -3.56
CA GLY A 116 -4.93 19.78 -4.43
C GLY A 116 -6.45 19.87 -4.64
N PRO A 117 -7.02 21.07 -4.83
CA PRO A 117 -8.42 21.21 -5.17
C PRO A 117 -8.66 20.41 -6.45
N ILE A 118 -9.51 19.38 -6.38
CA ILE A 118 -10.03 18.76 -7.58
C ILE A 118 -10.95 19.82 -8.19
N GLU A 119 -10.56 20.40 -9.32
CA GLU A 119 -11.43 21.21 -10.17
C GLU A 119 -12.61 20.33 -10.60
N GLY A 120 -13.65 20.30 -9.78
CA GLY A 120 -14.95 19.78 -10.15
C GLY A 120 -15.69 20.87 -10.88
N ASN A 121 -16.01 20.63 -12.15
CA ASN A 121 -16.93 21.46 -12.92
C ASN A 121 -18.15 21.83 -12.06
N SER A 122 -18.47 23.11 -12.06
CA SER A 122 -19.52 23.76 -11.26
C SER A 122 -20.95 23.41 -11.72
N GLU A 123 -21.20 22.22 -12.25
CA GLU A 123 -22.53 21.77 -12.71
C GLU A 123 -23.17 20.67 -11.84
N ASP A 124 -22.49 20.11 -10.85
CA ASP A 124 -22.97 18.95 -10.07
C ASP A 124 -23.82 19.26 -8.81
N GLN A 125 -24.43 20.45 -8.69
CA GLN A 125 -25.25 20.77 -7.50
C GLN A 125 -26.60 20.00 -7.39
N LYS A 126 -26.99 19.23 -8.41
CA LYS A 126 -28.19 18.36 -8.36
C LYS A 126 -27.89 16.88 -8.06
N GLY A 127 -26.62 16.48 -7.98
CA GLY A 127 -26.19 15.07 -7.83
C GLY A 127 -25.83 14.60 -6.41
N ASP A 128 -25.67 15.50 -5.44
CA ASP A 128 -25.06 15.18 -4.13
C ASP A 128 -25.98 14.47 -3.12
N GLY A 129 -27.23 14.17 -3.49
CA GLY A 129 -28.20 13.50 -2.61
C GLY A 129 -27.72 12.15 -2.09
N TRP A 130 -27.06 11.36 -2.96
CA TRP A 130 -26.50 10.06 -2.58
C TRP A 130 -25.30 10.20 -1.64
N ILE A 131 -24.49 11.26 -1.78
CA ILE A 131 -23.32 11.50 -0.90
C ILE A 131 -23.80 11.82 0.51
N ARG A 132 -24.82 12.66 0.63
CA ARG A 132 -25.42 12.98 1.94
C ARG A 132 -25.98 11.74 2.61
N GLU A 133 -26.66 10.88 1.85
CA GLU A 133 -27.20 9.62 2.37
C GLU A 133 -26.10 8.61 2.72
N TRP A 134 -25.05 8.53 1.91
CA TRP A 134 -23.86 7.71 2.17
C TRP A 134 -23.12 8.18 3.44
N LYS A 135 -22.90 9.49 3.62
CA LYS A 135 -22.28 10.08 4.82
C LYS A 135 -23.04 9.73 6.11
N LYS A 136 -24.35 9.49 6.06
CA LYS A 136 -25.13 9.03 7.22
C LYS A 136 -24.87 7.57 7.60
N ARG A 137 -24.22 6.78 6.73
CA ARG A 137 -23.98 5.34 6.91
C ARG A 137 -22.54 5.00 7.26
N VAL A 138 -21.63 5.98 7.15
CA VAL A 138 -20.19 5.80 7.37
C VAL A 138 -19.69 6.74 8.45
N SER A 139 -18.62 6.34 9.14
CA SER A 139 -17.97 7.15 10.16
C SER A 139 -16.44 6.99 10.08
N PRO A 140 -15.67 8.08 10.27
CA PRO A 140 -14.27 7.95 10.65
C PRO A 140 -14.11 7.09 11.91
N LYS A 141 -12.94 6.49 12.08
CA LYS A 141 -12.67 5.47 13.11
C LYS A 141 -12.40 6.07 14.50
N GLY A 142 -12.02 7.35 14.58
CA GLY A 142 -11.59 7.97 15.84
C GLY A 142 -12.73 8.16 16.85
N LEU A 143 -12.40 8.08 18.14
CA LEU A 143 -13.36 8.08 19.26
C LEU A 143 -14.38 9.22 19.17
N ALA A 144 -13.92 10.46 18.99
CA ALA A 144 -14.76 11.63 18.93
C ALA A 144 -15.71 11.64 17.72
N ASP A 145 -15.23 11.19 16.57
CA ASP A 145 -16.04 11.12 15.34
C ASP A 145 -17.11 10.03 15.47
N VAL A 146 -16.77 8.86 16.03
CA VAL A 146 -17.71 7.78 16.32
C VAL A 146 -18.74 8.18 17.37
N HIS A 147 -18.31 8.84 18.45
CA HIS A 147 -19.21 9.33 19.50
C HIS A 147 -20.23 10.31 18.91
N LYS A 148 -19.77 11.29 18.11
CA LYS A 148 -20.63 12.24 17.39
C LYS A 148 -21.60 11.53 16.45
N TYR A 149 -21.13 10.51 15.71
CA TYR A 149 -21.97 9.74 14.79
C TYR A 149 -23.08 8.95 15.51
N LEU A 150 -22.75 8.30 16.62
CA LEU A 150 -23.71 7.50 17.39
C LEU A 150 -24.60 8.35 18.32
N TYR A 151 -24.13 9.50 18.77
CA TYR A 151 -24.80 10.40 19.70
C TYR A 151 -24.76 11.86 19.20
N PRO A 152 -25.43 12.18 18.08
CA PRO A 152 -25.36 13.52 17.46
C PRO A 152 -25.89 14.64 18.36
N ASN A 153 -26.78 14.31 19.30
CA ASN A 153 -27.38 15.28 20.22
C ASN A 153 -26.55 15.52 21.50
N LYS A 154 -25.42 14.82 21.69
CA LYS A 154 -24.52 15.03 22.83
C LYS A 154 -23.42 16.03 22.49
N LYS A 155 -22.89 16.68 23.53
CA LYS A 155 -21.74 17.58 23.39
C LYS A 155 -20.56 16.80 22.77
N PRO A 156 -19.91 17.33 21.72
CA PRO A 156 -18.72 16.71 21.13
C PRO A 156 -17.59 16.52 22.16
N LEU A 157 -16.81 15.46 21.96
CA LEU A 157 -15.59 15.26 22.75
C LEU A 157 -14.55 16.31 22.40
N ASP A 158 -13.89 16.82 23.43
CA ASP A 158 -12.82 17.80 23.31
C ASP A 158 -11.53 17.11 22.85
N LYS A 159 -10.89 17.57 21.77
CA LYS A 159 -9.63 17.00 21.27
C LYS A 159 -8.38 17.75 21.76
N GLN A 160 -8.54 18.86 22.48
CA GLN A 160 -7.45 19.79 22.78
C GLN A 160 -6.32 19.17 23.62
N TYR A 161 -6.66 18.27 24.55
CA TYR A 161 -5.70 17.73 25.52
C TYR A 161 -4.96 16.47 25.05
N GLN A 162 -5.33 15.87 23.92
CA GLN A 162 -4.69 14.65 23.41
C GLN A 162 -3.19 14.86 23.14
N ASN A 163 -2.84 15.94 22.43
CA ASN A 163 -1.45 16.26 22.08
C ASN A 163 -0.59 16.64 23.29
N PHE A 164 -1.21 16.97 24.43
CA PHE A 164 -0.50 17.34 25.64
C PHE A 164 0.34 16.17 26.18
N PHE A 165 -0.22 14.95 26.19
CA PHE A 165 0.49 13.76 26.64
C PHE A 165 1.67 13.35 25.74
N VAL A 166 1.69 13.82 24.49
CA VAL A 166 2.72 13.46 23.50
C VAL A 166 3.82 14.52 23.45
N LYS A 167 3.47 15.80 23.53
CA LYS A 167 4.40 16.92 23.29
C LYS A 167 4.95 17.57 24.56
N CYS A 168 4.24 17.47 25.68
CA CYS A 168 4.60 18.18 26.91
C CYS A 168 5.45 17.31 27.83
N SER A 169 6.18 17.97 28.74
CA SER A 169 7.05 17.30 29.69
C SER A 169 6.29 16.73 30.89
N LEU A 170 6.88 15.78 31.63
CA LEU A 170 6.26 15.23 32.84
C LEU A 170 5.88 16.31 33.89
N PRO A 171 6.71 17.34 34.15
CA PRO A 171 6.31 18.49 34.98
C PRO A 171 5.01 19.16 34.53
N ASP A 172 4.86 19.44 33.22
CA ASP A 172 3.66 20.07 32.68
C ASP A 172 2.41 19.18 32.90
N VAL A 173 2.57 17.86 32.77
CA VAL A 173 1.52 16.87 33.03
C VAL A 173 1.11 16.87 34.50
N ARG A 174 2.06 17.04 35.43
CA ARG A 174 1.77 17.13 36.87
C ARG A 174 1.00 18.41 37.21
N GLU A 175 1.35 19.54 36.61
CA GLU A 175 0.68 20.82 36.84
C GLU A 175 -0.79 20.76 36.39
N LYS A 176 -1.05 20.20 35.20
CA LYS A 176 -2.41 20.09 34.64
C LYS A 176 -3.11 18.78 34.94
N PHE A 177 -2.59 18.01 35.89
CA PHE A 177 -2.98 16.62 36.13
C PHE A 177 -4.50 16.43 36.28
N GLN A 178 -5.19 17.27 37.05
CA GLN A 178 -6.64 17.12 37.29
C GLN A 178 -7.47 17.33 36.01
N ILE A 179 -7.07 18.29 35.17
CA ILE A 179 -7.74 18.57 33.89
C ILE A 179 -7.53 17.39 32.95
N LEU A 180 -6.30 16.89 32.87
CA LEU A 180 -5.91 15.77 32.02
C LEU A 180 -6.61 14.46 32.43
N MET A 181 -6.70 14.16 33.73
CA MET A 181 -7.40 12.97 34.20
C MET A 181 -8.92 13.06 34.02
N LYS A 182 -9.50 14.25 34.15
CA LYS A 182 -10.91 14.49 33.82
C LYS A 182 -11.16 14.27 32.32
N TYR A 183 -10.24 14.71 31.47
CA TYR A 183 -10.28 14.42 30.03
C TYR A 183 -10.24 12.91 29.76
N CYS A 184 -9.30 12.17 30.35
CA CYS A 184 -9.23 10.70 30.21
C CYS A 184 -10.52 10.00 30.69
N ALA A 185 -11.11 10.46 31.80
CA ALA A 185 -12.36 9.89 32.31
C ALA A 185 -13.54 10.09 31.35
N HIS A 186 -13.62 11.23 30.65
CA HIS A 186 -14.64 11.46 29.62
C HIS A 186 -14.44 10.56 28.40
N ASP A 187 -13.19 10.29 27.98
CA ASP A 187 -12.90 9.37 26.88
C ASP A 187 -13.32 7.93 27.23
N VAL A 188 -13.08 7.49 28.47
CA VAL A 188 -13.57 6.18 28.97
C VAL A 188 -15.10 6.15 28.99
N LEU A 189 -15.75 7.21 29.46
CA LEU A 189 -17.21 7.31 29.45
C LEU A 189 -17.77 7.24 28.02
N ALA A 190 -17.15 7.94 27.07
CA ALA A 190 -17.54 7.92 25.67
C ALA A 190 -17.39 6.52 25.09
N THR A 191 -16.29 5.83 25.39
CA THR A 191 -16.03 4.44 24.96
C THR A 191 -17.11 3.49 25.47
N ALA A 192 -17.49 3.60 26.75
CA ALA A 192 -18.55 2.79 27.34
C ALA A 192 -19.91 3.04 26.66
N GLN A 193 -20.25 4.30 26.38
CA GLN A 193 -21.46 4.67 25.64
C GLN A 193 -21.46 4.11 24.23
N ILE A 194 -20.35 4.27 23.50
CA ILE A 194 -20.16 3.71 22.16
C ILE A 194 -20.38 2.20 22.18
N TYR A 195 -19.71 1.47 23.08
CA TYR A 195 -19.86 0.02 23.19
C TYR A 195 -21.31 -0.40 23.44
N ALA A 196 -22.01 0.27 24.36
CA ALA A 196 -23.40 -0.04 24.69
C ALA A 196 -24.33 0.04 23.47
N LYS A 197 -24.07 0.96 22.53
CA LYS A 197 -24.85 1.08 21.28
C LYS A 197 -24.32 0.19 20.15
N LEU A 198 -23.00 -0.02 20.08
CA LEU A 198 -22.37 -0.84 19.04
C LEU A 198 -22.63 -2.34 19.21
N MET A 199 -22.61 -2.86 20.43
CA MET A 199 -22.69 -4.31 20.65
C MET A 199 -23.98 -4.94 20.13
N PRO A 200 -25.18 -4.36 20.37
CA PRO A 200 -26.41 -4.85 19.75
C PRO A 200 -26.38 -4.80 18.22
N MET A 201 -25.94 -3.67 17.65
CA MET A 201 -25.82 -3.49 16.19
C MET A 201 -24.85 -4.49 15.55
N PHE A 202 -23.76 -4.78 16.25
CA PHE A 202 -22.76 -5.75 15.80
C PHE A 202 -23.35 -7.16 15.75
N ARG A 203 -24.10 -7.57 16.78
CA ARG A 203 -24.78 -8.88 16.78
C ARG A 203 -25.86 -8.98 15.71
N GLU A 204 -26.52 -7.89 15.37
CA GLU A 204 -27.50 -7.87 14.28
C GLU A 204 -26.83 -8.00 12.90
N LYS A 205 -25.79 -7.20 12.64
CA LYS A 205 -25.10 -7.20 11.33
C LYS A 205 -24.13 -8.36 11.14
N ILE A 206 -23.53 -8.85 12.21
CA ILE A 206 -22.50 -9.91 12.23
C ILE A 206 -22.93 -10.92 13.31
N PRO A 207 -23.97 -11.73 13.03
CA PRO A 207 -24.60 -12.58 14.04
C PRO A 207 -23.75 -13.80 14.43
N HIS A 208 -22.79 -14.19 13.59
CA HIS A 208 -22.03 -15.41 13.82
C HIS A 208 -21.04 -15.26 15.00
N PRO A 209 -21.12 -16.10 16.05
CA PRO A 209 -20.29 -15.96 17.25
C PRO A 209 -18.80 -16.12 16.97
N ILE A 210 -18.42 -16.92 15.96
CA ILE A 210 -17.02 -17.06 15.53
C ILE A 210 -16.41 -15.73 15.08
N SER A 211 -17.18 -14.82 14.47
CA SER A 211 -16.64 -13.52 14.06
C SER A 211 -16.24 -12.68 15.28
N LEU A 212 -17.07 -12.69 16.33
CA LEU A 212 -16.76 -12.02 17.58
C LEU A 212 -15.57 -12.66 18.29
N ALA A 213 -15.56 -14.00 18.40
CA ALA A 213 -14.45 -14.74 19.01
C ALA A 213 -13.14 -14.49 18.25
N GLY A 214 -13.17 -14.55 16.92
CA GLY A 214 -12.02 -14.27 16.06
C GLY A 214 -11.46 -12.88 16.29
N MET A 215 -12.30 -11.85 16.38
CA MET A 215 -11.85 -10.49 16.69
C MET A 215 -11.14 -10.41 18.05
N VAL A 216 -11.68 -11.06 19.08
CA VAL A 216 -11.09 -11.05 20.43
C VAL A 216 -9.74 -11.77 20.44
N TYR A 217 -9.66 -12.99 19.89
CA TYR A 217 -8.41 -13.77 19.86
C TYR A 217 -7.33 -13.18 18.95
N MET A 218 -7.71 -12.56 17.83
CA MET A 218 -6.76 -11.86 16.95
C MET A 218 -6.11 -10.65 17.66
N GLY A 219 -6.83 -10.01 18.58
CA GLY A 219 -6.29 -8.93 19.41
C GLY A 219 -5.34 -9.41 20.50
N ASP A 220 -5.36 -10.71 20.83
CA ASP A 220 -4.59 -11.30 21.92
C ASP A 220 -3.26 -11.95 21.46
N ALA A 221 -2.61 -11.35 20.46
CA ALA A 221 -1.34 -11.85 19.96
C ALA A 221 -0.20 -11.72 21.01
N TYR A 222 0.67 -12.72 21.02
CA TYR A 222 1.83 -12.87 21.90
C TYR A 222 3.04 -13.27 21.06
N LEU A 223 4.11 -12.46 21.09
CA LEU A 223 5.30 -12.68 20.27
C LEU A 223 6.53 -12.88 21.16
N PRO A 224 6.99 -14.11 21.39
CA PRO A 224 8.18 -14.37 22.19
C PRO A 224 9.43 -13.91 21.42
N ILE A 225 10.33 -13.23 22.13
CA ILE A 225 11.60 -12.71 21.60
C ILE A 225 12.75 -13.10 22.53
N ASN A 226 13.97 -12.96 22.04
CA ASN A 226 15.18 -13.13 22.85
C ASN A 226 16.24 -12.10 22.44
N GLN A 227 17.44 -12.22 23.01
CA GLN A 227 18.60 -11.35 22.75
C GLN A 227 18.82 -10.99 21.27
N HIS A 228 18.46 -11.87 20.33
CA HIS A 228 18.63 -11.64 18.90
C HIS A 228 17.79 -10.45 18.41
N TRP A 229 16.65 -10.14 19.04
CA TRP A 229 15.86 -8.94 18.72
C TRP A 229 16.69 -7.66 18.86
N ARG A 230 17.45 -7.53 19.95
CA ARG A 230 18.31 -6.36 20.21
C ARG A 230 19.52 -6.35 19.29
N GLN A 231 20.18 -7.50 19.14
CA GLN A 231 21.33 -7.64 18.25
C GLN A 231 20.96 -7.34 16.79
N PHE A 232 19.77 -7.76 16.35
CA PHE A 232 19.24 -7.46 15.02
C PHE A 232 19.09 -5.96 14.81
N TYR A 233 18.46 -5.25 15.75
CA TYR A 233 18.32 -3.81 15.65
C TYR A 233 19.68 -3.11 15.61
N GLN A 234 20.57 -3.42 16.57
CA GLN A 234 21.89 -2.80 16.66
C GLN A 234 22.76 -3.06 15.42
N LYS A 235 22.73 -4.29 14.88
CA LYS A 235 23.46 -4.65 13.66
C LYS A 235 22.96 -3.85 12.45
N ASN A 236 21.64 -3.83 12.22
CA ASN A 236 21.05 -3.10 11.10
C ASN A 236 21.26 -1.59 11.24
N GLU A 237 21.19 -1.05 12.46
CA GLU A 237 21.44 0.38 12.72
C GLU A 237 22.89 0.76 12.45
N LYS A 238 23.84 -0.09 12.87
CA LYS A 238 25.26 0.09 12.57
C LYS A 238 25.53 0.06 11.07
N GLU A 239 25.03 -0.96 10.36
CA GLU A 239 25.20 -1.10 8.91
C GLU A 239 24.53 0.05 8.14
N CYS A 240 23.36 0.50 8.59
CA CYS A 240 22.69 1.69 8.05
C CYS A 240 23.57 2.95 8.22
N HIS A 241 24.12 3.15 9.42
CA HIS A 241 25.01 4.28 9.70
C HIS A 241 26.28 4.25 8.83
N GLU A 242 26.90 3.09 8.65
CA GLU A 242 28.06 2.90 7.79
C GLU A 242 27.76 3.23 6.33
N LEU A 243 26.67 2.68 5.76
CA LEU A 243 26.23 2.96 4.39
C LEU A 243 25.91 4.44 4.17
N LYS A 244 25.26 5.10 5.14
CA LYS A 244 24.97 6.54 5.05
C LYS A 244 26.24 7.38 5.15
N THR A 245 27.20 6.97 5.97
CA THR A 245 28.50 7.64 6.10
C THR A 245 29.31 7.56 4.83
N GLU A 246 29.35 6.38 4.19
CA GLU A 246 30.00 6.20 2.89
C GLU A 246 29.35 7.08 1.81
N ALA A 247 28.02 7.04 1.70
CA ALA A 247 27.29 7.87 0.75
C ALA A 247 27.49 9.38 0.98
N MET A 248 27.58 9.82 2.23
CA MET A 248 27.86 11.20 2.58
C MET A 248 29.22 11.60 2.04
N ARG A 249 30.25 10.77 2.29
CA ARG A 249 31.60 11.02 1.80
C ARG A 249 31.62 11.13 0.29
N SER A 250 31.00 10.18 -0.40
CA SER A 250 30.91 10.16 -1.86
C SER A 250 30.20 11.40 -2.43
N LEU A 251 29.08 11.82 -1.84
CA LEU A 251 28.36 13.02 -2.28
C LEU A 251 29.17 14.30 -2.08
N ILE A 252 29.76 14.48 -0.90
CA ILE A 252 30.53 15.69 -0.58
C ILE A 252 31.81 15.77 -1.42
N THR A 253 32.52 14.65 -1.61
CA THR A 253 33.69 14.59 -2.49
C THR A 253 33.31 14.93 -3.93
N SER A 254 32.22 14.35 -4.45
CA SER A 254 31.73 14.67 -5.80
C SER A 254 31.38 16.16 -5.95
N ALA A 255 30.76 16.74 -4.92
CA ALA A 255 30.42 18.15 -4.92
C ALA A 255 31.67 19.06 -4.85
N LYS A 256 32.69 18.70 -4.05
CA LYS A 256 33.97 19.41 -4.02
C LYS A 256 34.72 19.32 -5.36
N ASN A 257 34.70 18.16 -6.03
CA ASN A 257 35.25 18.01 -7.38
C ASN A 257 34.56 18.97 -8.35
N MET A 258 33.24 19.15 -8.24
CA MET A 258 32.52 20.10 -9.09
C MET A 258 32.85 21.56 -8.80
N ILE A 259 33.09 21.94 -7.53
CA ILE A 259 33.57 23.29 -7.18
C ILE A 259 34.93 23.56 -7.84
N GLN A 260 35.82 22.57 -7.91
CA GLN A 260 37.13 22.72 -8.55
C GLN A 260 37.02 22.81 -10.07
N LEU A 261 36.13 22.02 -10.69
CA LEU A 261 35.93 21.99 -12.14
C LEU A 261 35.14 23.20 -12.67
N ILE A 262 34.20 23.72 -11.88
CA ILE A 262 33.31 24.83 -12.23
C ILE A 262 33.36 25.86 -11.10
N PRO A 263 34.43 26.65 -11.02
CA PRO A 263 34.64 27.59 -9.91
C PRO A 263 33.78 28.86 -10.04
N THR A 264 33.39 29.26 -11.26
CA THR A 264 32.69 30.53 -11.52
C THR A 264 31.36 30.36 -12.24
N LYS A 265 30.50 31.40 -12.17
CA LYS A 265 29.24 31.47 -12.92
C LYS A 265 29.46 31.43 -14.44
N GLU A 266 30.57 31.97 -14.94
CA GLU A 266 30.90 31.94 -16.38
C GLU A 266 31.27 30.53 -16.85
N ASP A 267 31.95 29.74 -16.00
CA ASP A 267 32.21 28.32 -16.30
C ASP A 267 30.92 27.51 -16.28
N ALA A 268 29.99 27.84 -15.37
CA ALA A 268 28.69 27.18 -15.25
C ALA A 268 27.82 27.36 -16.50
N LYS A 269 27.86 28.54 -17.14
CA LYS A 269 27.16 28.80 -18.43
C LYS A 269 27.62 27.85 -19.54
N ARG A 270 28.84 27.30 -19.46
CA ARG A 270 29.38 26.35 -20.45
C ARG A 270 29.08 24.89 -20.09
N ASP A 271 28.50 24.63 -18.92
CA ASP A 271 28.11 23.29 -18.46
C ASP A 271 26.65 22.97 -18.81
N LEU A 272 26.35 21.69 -19.09
CA LEU A 272 24.99 21.28 -19.47
C LEU A 272 24.01 21.22 -18.30
N TRP A 273 24.49 21.20 -17.05
CA TRP A 273 23.64 21.06 -15.87
C TRP A 273 23.76 22.21 -14.86
N PHE A 274 24.93 22.84 -14.71
CA PHE A 274 25.14 23.91 -13.72
C PHE A 274 24.65 25.30 -14.16
N TRP A 275 24.23 25.50 -15.41
CA TRP A 275 23.85 26.80 -15.97
C TRP A 275 22.70 27.51 -15.25
N ILE A 276 21.81 26.77 -14.59
CA ILE A 276 20.67 27.29 -13.81
C ILE A 276 21.01 27.44 -12.31
N GLU A 277 22.09 26.83 -11.84
CA GLU A 277 22.40 26.77 -10.41
C GLU A 277 22.92 28.12 -9.89
N ASP A 278 22.59 28.43 -8.64
CA ASP A 278 23.01 29.68 -8.02
C ASP A 278 24.43 29.57 -7.43
N PHE A 279 25.33 30.39 -7.96
CA PHE A 279 26.73 30.50 -7.52
C PHE A 279 26.96 31.65 -6.53
N SER A 280 25.93 32.40 -6.16
CA SER A 280 26.04 33.51 -5.22
C SER A 280 26.47 33.01 -3.83
N PRO A 281 27.37 33.71 -3.13
CA PRO A 281 27.67 33.41 -1.74
C PRO A 281 26.47 33.80 -0.87
N CYS A 282 25.99 32.88 -0.03
CA CYS A 282 24.82 33.11 0.82
C CYS A 282 25.07 34.13 1.96
N THR A 283 26.32 34.29 2.41
CA THR A 283 26.73 35.28 3.42
C THR A 283 28.14 35.82 3.14
N LYS A 284 28.51 36.97 3.72
CA LYS A 284 29.87 37.54 3.63
C LYS A 284 30.96 36.64 4.23
N GLN A 285 30.60 35.63 5.03
CA GLN A 285 31.54 34.76 5.74
C GLN A 285 31.75 33.39 5.05
N CYS A 286 30.78 32.91 4.26
CA CYS A 286 30.88 31.61 3.58
C CYS A 286 31.07 31.79 2.07
N ALA A 287 32.28 31.53 1.59
CA ALA A 287 32.67 31.70 0.18
C ALA A 287 32.14 30.59 -0.76
N LEU A 288 31.38 29.61 -0.23
CA LEU A 288 30.90 28.47 -1.00
C LEU A 288 29.62 28.80 -1.79
N PRO A 289 29.43 28.25 -3.00
CA PRO A 289 28.22 28.48 -3.81
C PRO A 289 26.92 28.08 -3.12
N SER A 290 25.83 28.82 -3.36
CA SER A 290 24.49 28.53 -2.83
C SER A 290 24.03 27.09 -3.12
N TRP A 291 24.25 26.59 -4.34
CA TRP A 291 23.90 25.20 -4.70
C TRP A 291 24.58 24.14 -3.80
N TYR A 292 25.85 24.35 -3.42
CA TYR A 292 26.60 23.43 -2.56
C TYR A 292 26.03 23.41 -1.14
N GLN A 293 25.61 24.59 -0.67
CA GLN A 293 25.04 24.76 0.66
C GLN A 293 23.70 24.02 0.82
N THR A 294 22.96 23.77 -0.26
CA THR A 294 21.71 22.98 -0.24
C THR A 294 21.92 21.51 0.15
N ILE A 295 23.16 21.01 0.10
CA ILE A 295 23.52 19.66 0.55
C ILE A 295 23.41 19.54 2.07
N PHE A 296 23.54 20.64 2.82
CA PHE A 296 23.56 20.64 4.29
C PHE A 296 22.22 21.07 4.86
N LYS A 297 21.73 20.36 5.88
CA LYS A 297 20.47 20.74 6.57
C LYS A 297 20.64 21.98 7.45
N GLN A 298 21.84 22.21 7.99
CA GLN A 298 22.14 23.30 8.92
C GLN A 298 23.30 24.15 8.41
N ALA A 299 23.20 25.47 8.58
CA ALA A 299 24.23 26.41 8.11
C ALA A 299 25.60 26.19 8.78
N ALA A 300 25.61 25.88 10.08
CA ALA A 300 26.83 25.66 10.85
C ALA A 300 27.69 24.47 10.38
N ARG A 301 27.12 23.55 9.58
CA ARG A 301 27.80 22.33 9.13
C ARG A 301 28.50 22.49 7.78
N ARG A 302 28.24 23.58 7.05
CA ARG A 302 28.69 23.79 5.66
C ARG A 302 30.21 23.84 5.51
N GLU A 303 30.92 24.31 6.53
CA GLU A 303 32.39 24.44 6.56
C GLU A 303 33.07 23.37 7.43
N THR A 304 32.29 22.44 8.01
CA THR A 304 32.84 21.38 8.84
C THR A 304 33.65 20.39 7.99
N PRO A 305 34.87 19.97 8.42
CA PRO A 305 35.64 18.93 7.75
C PRO A 305 34.84 17.64 7.58
N ILE A 306 35.08 16.91 6.48
CA ILE A 306 34.27 15.74 6.09
C ILE A 306 34.34 14.61 7.12
N GLU A 307 35.43 14.54 7.88
CA GLU A 307 35.67 13.57 8.95
C GLU A 307 34.78 13.81 10.17
N ASN A 308 34.35 15.06 10.39
CA ASN A 308 33.56 15.49 11.54
C ASN A 308 32.06 15.62 11.22
N LEU A 309 31.69 15.41 9.95
CA LEU A 309 30.29 15.43 9.52
C LEU A 309 29.59 14.12 9.88
N LYS A 310 28.30 14.21 10.21
CA LYS A 310 27.43 13.07 10.42
C LYS A 310 26.44 12.95 9.26
N PRO A 311 25.95 11.74 8.94
CA PRO A 311 24.92 11.58 7.92
C PRO A 311 23.67 12.44 8.13
N ASP A 312 23.29 12.68 9.38
CA ASP A 312 22.12 13.50 9.72
C ASP A 312 22.28 14.98 9.36
N ASP A 313 23.51 15.46 9.17
CA ASP A 313 23.79 16.83 8.73
C ASP A 313 23.49 17.05 7.23
N ILE A 314 23.28 15.97 6.47
CA ILE A 314 23.26 15.97 5.00
C ILE A 314 21.89 15.64 4.40
N THR A 315 21.55 16.36 3.34
CA THR A 315 20.38 16.15 2.48
C THR A 315 20.78 15.28 1.28
N PHE A 316 20.73 13.96 1.43
CA PHE A 316 21.09 13.00 0.37
C PHE A 316 20.27 13.16 -0.93
N LYS A 317 19.02 13.63 -0.83
CA LYS A 317 18.11 13.85 -1.96
C LYS A 317 18.06 15.33 -2.37
N THR A 318 19.22 15.96 -2.46
CA THR A 318 19.32 17.36 -2.89
C THR A 318 19.03 17.53 -4.37
N LYS A 319 18.49 18.70 -4.77
CA LYS A 319 18.38 19.10 -6.19
C LYS A 319 19.75 19.15 -6.88
N ALA A 320 20.79 19.54 -6.13
CA ALA A 320 22.16 19.64 -6.62
C ALA A 320 22.74 18.28 -7.04
N SER A 321 22.12 17.16 -6.67
CA SER A 321 22.59 15.83 -7.10
C SER A 321 22.59 15.68 -8.62
N CYS A 322 21.61 16.29 -9.30
CA CYS A 322 21.51 16.23 -10.76
C CYS A 322 22.70 16.88 -11.47
N PRO A 323 23.06 18.13 -11.17
CA PRO A 323 24.27 18.72 -11.71
C PRO A 323 25.55 18.04 -11.20
N ILE A 324 25.65 17.62 -9.92
CA ILE A 324 26.87 16.97 -9.41
C ILE A 324 27.26 15.71 -10.19
N PHE A 325 26.29 14.85 -10.51
CA PHE A 325 26.54 13.59 -11.23
C PHE A 325 26.27 13.67 -12.73
N GLY A 326 25.70 14.77 -13.22
CA GLY A 326 25.34 14.96 -14.62
C GLY A 326 24.36 13.90 -15.10
N PHE A 327 23.19 13.78 -14.46
CA PHE A 327 22.24 12.72 -14.84
C PHE A 327 21.69 12.93 -16.25
N VAL A 328 21.48 11.82 -16.95
CA VAL A 328 20.76 11.77 -18.22
C VAL A 328 19.57 10.82 -18.13
N TYR A 329 18.53 11.08 -18.91
CA TYR A 329 17.40 10.20 -19.16
C TYR A 329 17.46 9.71 -20.61
N GLY A 330 17.84 8.45 -20.80
CA GLY A 330 18.23 7.91 -22.09
C GLY A 330 19.43 8.70 -22.66
N PRO A 331 19.28 9.35 -23.82
CA PRO A 331 20.35 10.16 -24.40
C PRO A 331 20.36 11.62 -23.91
N TYR A 332 19.35 12.08 -23.18
CA TYR A 332 19.11 13.50 -22.91
C TYR A 332 19.57 13.96 -21.51
N PRO A 333 20.23 15.13 -21.38
CA PRO A 333 20.54 15.72 -20.07
C PRO A 333 19.30 15.95 -19.22
N MET A 334 19.37 15.62 -17.94
CA MET A 334 18.31 15.85 -16.97
C MET A 334 18.47 17.18 -16.24
N LEU A 335 17.35 17.77 -15.84
CA LEU A 335 17.30 18.99 -15.04
C LEU A 335 16.09 18.97 -14.11
N LYS A 336 16.16 19.67 -12.98
CA LYS A 336 15.01 19.95 -12.12
C LYS A 336 14.64 21.42 -12.24
N ILE A 337 13.38 21.71 -12.57
CA ILE A 337 12.80 23.06 -12.53
C ILE A 337 11.70 23.06 -11.46
N ASP A 338 11.72 23.97 -10.50
CA ASP A 338 10.87 23.86 -9.30
C ASP A 338 9.36 23.77 -9.62
N LYS A 339 8.88 24.51 -10.64
CA LYS A 339 7.48 24.43 -11.11
C LYS A 339 7.10 23.09 -11.76
N PHE A 340 8.04 22.40 -12.39
CA PHE A 340 7.77 21.24 -13.24
C PHE A 340 8.41 19.92 -12.75
N GLY A 341 9.19 19.99 -11.67
CA GLY A 341 9.97 18.87 -11.16
C GLY A 341 11.13 18.49 -12.09
N PHE A 342 11.55 17.23 -11.98
CA PHE A 342 12.58 16.64 -12.82
C PHE A 342 12.07 16.37 -14.24
N GLY A 343 12.90 16.72 -15.21
CA GLY A 343 12.68 16.48 -16.63
C GLY A 343 13.99 16.35 -17.38
N PHE A 344 13.92 16.41 -18.70
CA PHE A 344 15.06 16.25 -19.60
C PHE A 344 14.99 17.17 -20.81
N LEU A 345 16.16 17.53 -21.33
CA LEU A 345 16.38 18.51 -22.37
C LEU A 345 16.55 17.85 -23.74
N VAL A 346 15.67 18.17 -24.68
CA VAL A 346 15.63 17.61 -26.02
C VAL A 346 15.94 18.71 -27.04
N PRO A 347 17.11 18.70 -27.69
CA PRO A 347 17.43 19.63 -28.77
C PRO A 347 16.64 19.28 -30.04
N THR A 348 16.48 20.25 -30.94
CA THR A 348 15.85 20.02 -32.25
C THR A 348 16.67 19.10 -33.14
N THR A 349 16.04 18.63 -34.23
CA THR A 349 16.67 17.76 -35.22
C THR A 349 17.57 18.49 -36.22
N LYS A 350 17.65 19.84 -36.16
CA LYS A 350 18.51 20.67 -37.01
C LYS A 350 19.97 20.24 -36.95
N ALA A 351 20.77 20.50 -37.99
CA ALA A 351 22.18 20.14 -37.96
C ALA A 351 22.92 20.93 -36.85
N VAL A 352 23.84 20.29 -36.11
CA VAL A 352 24.63 20.95 -35.03
C VAL A 352 25.31 22.24 -35.51
N LYS A 353 25.75 22.28 -36.78
CA LYS A 353 26.38 23.46 -37.40
C LYS A 353 25.42 24.64 -37.57
N GLU A 354 24.12 24.39 -37.67
CA GLU A 354 23.07 25.40 -37.82
C GLU A 354 22.60 25.96 -36.48
N LEU A 355 22.94 25.29 -35.37
CA LEU A 355 22.58 25.75 -34.03
C LEU A 355 23.57 26.83 -33.56
N PRO A 356 23.08 27.89 -32.89
CA PRO A 356 23.94 28.89 -32.28
C PRO A 356 24.76 28.26 -31.16
N GLU A 357 25.84 28.93 -30.74
CA GLU A 357 26.68 28.41 -29.66
C GLU A 357 25.92 28.40 -28.32
N PHE A 358 25.16 29.47 -28.07
CA PHE A 358 24.30 29.66 -26.90
C PHE A 358 22.89 30.10 -27.31
N ILE A 359 21.90 29.82 -26.48
CA ILE A 359 20.54 30.36 -26.55
C ILE A 359 20.13 30.92 -25.20
N GLN A 360 19.28 31.95 -25.22
CA GLN A 360 18.70 32.53 -24.01
C GLN A 360 17.41 31.78 -23.64
N LEU A 361 17.35 31.30 -22.40
CA LEU A 361 16.23 30.52 -21.87
C LEU A 361 15.53 31.29 -20.74
N GLU A 362 14.22 31.48 -20.91
CA GLU A 362 13.35 32.04 -19.86
C GLU A 362 12.69 30.90 -19.08
N ILE A 363 12.81 30.90 -17.75
CA ILE A 363 12.26 29.86 -16.87
C ILE A 363 11.05 30.39 -16.10
N PRO A 364 9.84 29.82 -16.28
CA PRO A 364 8.61 30.35 -15.68
C PRO A 364 8.52 30.05 -14.17
N SER A 365 9.25 30.79 -13.33
CA SER A 365 9.10 30.88 -11.85
C SER A 365 10.34 31.47 -11.16
N GLU A 366 11.47 31.60 -11.85
CA GLU A 366 12.76 31.95 -11.24
C GLU A 366 13.16 33.44 -11.35
N GLY A 367 12.25 34.31 -11.84
CA GLY A 367 12.30 35.77 -11.68
C GLY A 367 13.62 36.47 -12.07
N GLU A 368 13.60 37.13 -13.23
CA GLU A 368 14.52 38.23 -13.60
C GLU A 368 15.96 37.85 -14.02
N GLU A 369 16.07 37.19 -15.19
CA GLU A 369 17.06 37.37 -16.28
C GLU A 369 17.09 36.07 -17.11
N PRO A 370 17.15 36.12 -18.45
CA PRO A 370 17.28 34.92 -19.26
C PRO A 370 18.63 34.24 -19.03
N PHE A 371 18.64 32.91 -18.97
CA PHE A 371 19.87 32.13 -18.79
C PHE A 371 20.51 31.79 -20.14
N ASP A 372 21.84 31.90 -20.22
CA ASP A 372 22.58 31.41 -21.38
C ASP A 372 22.77 29.88 -21.29
N PHE A 373 22.31 29.16 -22.31
CA PHE A 373 22.43 27.70 -22.41
C PHE A 373 23.25 27.27 -23.65
N PRO A 374 24.26 26.39 -23.50
CA PRO A 374 25.15 25.98 -24.59
C PRO A 374 24.49 24.92 -25.49
N ILE A 375 23.55 25.33 -26.34
CA ILE A 375 22.71 24.43 -27.16
C ILE A 375 23.53 23.56 -28.12
N ARG A 376 24.60 24.10 -28.72
CA ARG A 376 25.44 23.33 -29.66
C ARG A 376 26.09 22.13 -28.95
N LYS A 377 26.66 22.37 -27.77
CA LYS A 377 27.25 21.34 -26.91
C LYS A 377 26.20 20.31 -26.47
N CYS A 378 24.99 20.75 -26.15
CA CYS A 378 23.88 19.85 -25.82
C CYS A 378 23.52 18.94 -27.00
N ALA A 379 23.38 19.49 -28.21
CA ALA A 379 23.06 18.74 -29.42
C ALA A 379 24.16 17.73 -29.79
N GLU A 380 25.43 18.09 -29.66
CA GLU A 380 26.56 17.17 -29.86
C GLU A 380 26.57 16.03 -28.83
N PHE A 381 26.34 16.37 -27.56
CA PHE A 381 26.25 15.39 -26.47
C PHE A 381 25.12 14.39 -26.70
N VAL A 382 23.91 14.87 -27.03
CA VAL A 382 22.74 14.01 -27.30
C VAL A 382 22.97 13.12 -28.52
N ARG A 383 23.55 13.65 -29.61
CA ARG A 383 23.89 12.85 -30.80
C ARG A 383 24.90 11.76 -30.50
N THR A 384 25.87 12.04 -29.65
CA THR A 384 26.87 11.05 -29.23
C THR A 384 26.21 9.95 -28.41
N ASN A 385 25.32 10.30 -27.49
CA ASN A 385 24.58 9.32 -26.68
C ASN A 385 23.60 8.48 -27.51
N LEU A 386 22.95 9.06 -28.53
CA LEU A 386 22.03 8.32 -29.42
C LEU A 386 22.72 7.21 -30.21
N LYS A 387 24.06 7.23 -30.33
CA LYS A 387 24.82 6.13 -30.95
C LYS A 387 24.88 4.87 -30.06
N THR A 388 24.74 5.04 -28.75
CA THR A 388 24.93 3.97 -27.75
C THR A 388 23.66 3.65 -26.96
N VAL A 389 22.70 4.58 -26.92
CA VAL A 389 21.46 4.46 -26.14
C VAL A 389 20.25 4.78 -27.02
N ASN A 390 19.21 3.95 -26.93
CA ASN A 390 17.96 4.16 -27.65
C ASN A 390 17.24 5.43 -27.18
N ASP A 391 16.47 6.03 -28.09
CA ASP A 391 15.61 7.17 -27.77
C ASP A 391 14.49 6.77 -26.79
N VAL A 392 13.98 7.77 -26.06
CA VAL A 392 12.93 7.61 -25.03
C VAL A 392 11.62 8.23 -25.47
N GLU A 393 10.51 7.67 -24.98
CA GLU A 393 9.16 8.19 -25.22
C GLU A 393 8.97 9.54 -24.52
N LYS A 394 8.37 10.50 -25.24
CA LYS A 394 8.16 11.88 -24.80
C LYS A 394 6.66 12.12 -24.68
N SER A 395 6.24 13.02 -23.79
CA SER A 395 4.86 13.48 -23.75
C SER A 395 4.47 14.17 -25.06
N ALA A 396 3.19 14.12 -25.43
CA ALA A 396 2.70 14.71 -26.68
C ALA A 396 3.00 16.22 -26.79
N LYS A 397 3.08 16.92 -25.65
CA LYS A 397 3.49 18.32 -25.57
C LYS A 397 4.66 18.46 -24.59
N PRO A 398 5.67 19.30 -24.88
CA PRO A 398 6.70 19.65 -23.92
C PRO A 398 6.10 20.49 -22.78
N ALA A 399 6.77 20.50 -21.63
CA ALA A 399 6.40 21.37 -20.52
C ALA A 399 6.89 22.81 -20.74
N ILE A 400 8.04 22.98 -21.41
CA ILE A 400 8.54 24.26 -21.90
C ILE A 400 9.10 24.07 -23.32
N ASP A 401 8.76 24.98 -24.23
CA ASP A 401 9.28 24.99 -25.60
C ASP A 401 10.07 26.30 -25.82
N TRP A 402 11.39 26.19 -25.95
CA TRP A 402 12.28 27.31 -26.27
C TRP A 402 12.70 27.30 -27.76
N GLY A 403 11.90 26.66 -28.63
CA GLY A 403 12.19 26.54 -30.05
C GLY A 403 13.21 25.43 -30.31
N ASP A 404 14.51 25.79 -30.34
CA ASP A 404 15.60 24.86 -30.64
C ASP A 404 15.95 23.90 -29.49
N LEU A 405 15.35 24.13 -28.31
CA LEU A 405 15.44 23.26 -27.15
C LEU A 405 14.06 23.10 -26.51
N LYS A 406 13.74 21.87 -26.09
CA LYS A 406 12.47 21.55 -25.43
C LYS A 406 12.71 20.83 -24.11
N PHE A 407 11.94 21.18 -23.09
CA PHE A 407 11.95 20.51 -21.80
C PHE A 407 10.73 19.60 -21.66
N TYR A 408 10.97 18.32 -21.40
CA TYR A 408 9.93 17.32 -21.15
C TYR A 408 10.03 16.85 -19.69
N ARG A 409 8.87 16.69 -19.03
CA ARG A 409 8.82 16.13 -17.66
C ARG A 409 9.22 14.66 -17.69
N LEU A 410 9.83 14.19 -16.61
CA LEU A 410 10.01 12.75 -16.42
C LEU A 410 8.63 12.06 -16.31
N PRO A 411 8.45 10.86 -16.89
CA PRO A 411 7.20 10.11 -16.75
C PRO A 411 6.88 9.78 -15.29
N HIS A 412 5.77 10.29 -14.77
CA HIS A 412 5.30 9.99 -13.42
C HIS A 412 4.30 8.80 -13.42
N SER A 413 4.30 8.01 -12.35
CA SER A 413 3.49 6.77 -12.26
C SER A 413 1.98 7.01 -12.25
N SER A 414 1.55 8.20 -11.83
CA SER A 414 0.13 8.59 -11.81
C SER A 414 -0.34 9.23 -13.13
N GLY A 415 0.57 9.54 -14.05
CA GLY A 415 0.26 10.15 -15.34
C GLY A 415 1.40 11.03 -15.87
N LEU A 416 1.49 11.19 -17.19
CA LEU A 416 2.56 11.94 -17.87
C LEU A 416 2.54 13.47 -17.63
N GLN A 417 1.47 13.99 -17.02
CA GLN A 417 1.33 15.41 -16.67
C GLN A 417 1.70 15.72 -15.22
N GLU A 418 1.97 14.70 -14.40
CA GLU A 418 2.33 14.90 -13.00
C GLU A 418 3.83 15.18 -12.84
N ASN A 419 4.19 15.96 -11.83
CA ASN A 419 5.58 16.35 -11.58
C ASN A 419 6.34 15.26 -10.81
N VAL A 420 7.59 15.01 -11.20
CA VAL A 420 8.49 14.15 -10.45
C VAL A 420 9.36 15.02 -9.53
N GLY A 421 9.07 15.03 -8.23
CA GLY A 421 9.83 15.82 -7.25
C GLY A 421 11.11 15.16 -6.73
N ASP A 422 11.15 13.81 -6.72
CA ASP A 422 12.25 12.99 -6.19
C ASP A 422 12.61 11.88 -7.19
N MET A 423 13.76 12.01 -7.86
CA MET A 423 14.26 10.99 -8.78
C MET A 423 14.77 9.72 -8.08
N TYR A 424 14.96 9.74 -6.76
CA TYR A 424 15.30 8.59 -5.93
C TYR A 424 14.07 7.93 -5.29
N SER A 425 12.88 8.14 -5.85
CA SER A 425 11.68 7.44 -5.38
C SER A 425 11.67 5.98 -5.87
N LYS A 426 10.82 5.15 -5.25
CA LYS A 426 10.82 3.68 -5.48
C LYS A 426 10.46 3.31 -6.92
N SER A 427 9.69 4.15 -7.61
CA SER A 427 9.33 3.96 -9.01
C SER A 427 10.53 4.14 -9.96
N PHE A 428 11.49 4.99 -9.61
CA PHE A 428 12.65 5.33 -10.44
C PHE A 428 13.88 4.45 -10.18
N TYR A 429 13.95 3.72 -9.05
CA TYR A 429 15.08 2.80 -8.76
C TYR A 429 15.39 1.83 -9.90
N LYS A 430 14.35 1.32 -10.57
CA LYS A 430 14.48 0.38 -11.68
C LYS A 430 15.02 1.04 -12.96
N LEU A 431 15.01 2.37 -13.03
CA LEU A 431 15.47 3.13 -14.20
C LEU A 431 16.96 3.46 -14.09
N PHE A 432 17.52 3.52 -12.88
CA PHE A 432 18.94 3.74 -12.68
C PHE A 432 19.79 2.60 -13.28
N GLY A 433 20.85 2.97 -14.00
CA GLY A 433 21.74 2.04 -14.70
C GLY A 433 21.29 1.68 -16.11
N ASN A 434 20.03 1.94 -16.49
CA ASN A 434 19.53 1.74 -17.84
C ASN A 434 19.10 3.07 -18.48
N LEU A 435 18.01 3.65 -17.99
CA LEU A 435 17.48 4.92 -18.51
C LEU A 435 18.03 6.12 -17.77
N ILE A 436 18.23 6.06 -16.46
CA ILE A 436 18.87 7.13 -15.69
C ILE A 436 20.31 6.72 -15.38
N ARG A 437 21.28 7.52 -15.83
CA ARG A 437 22.71 7.24 -15.56
C ARG A 437 23.48 8.52 -15.26
N PRO A 438 24.46 8.48 -14.34
CA PRO A 438 25.41 9.57 -14.17
C PRO A 438 26.37 9.62 -15.36
N THR A 439 26.89 10.80 -15.67
CA THR A 439 27.93 10.97 -16.70
C THR A 439 29.26 11.47 -16.14
N ARG A 440 29.27 11.88 -14.87
CA ARG A 440 30.44 12.33 -14.12
C ARG A 440 30.36 11.87 -12.66
N ASN A 441 31.51 11.80 -11.98
CA ASN A 441 31.63 11.28 -10.61
C ASN A 441 30.97 9.88 -10.46
N VAL A 442 31.11 9.04 -11.49
CA VAL A 442 30.38 7.77 -11.62
C VAL A 442 30.81 6.79 -10.54
N GLU A 443 32.10 6.80 -10.20
CA GLU A 443 32.71 6.00 -9.14
C GLU A 443 32.13 6.28 -7.76
N TYR A 444 31.67 7.51 -7.51
CA TYR A 444 31.06 7.93 -6.24
C TYR A 444 29.54 7.72 -6.22
N PHE A 445 28.90 7.66 -7.39
CA PHE A 445 27.45 7.54 -7.45
C PHE A 445 26.95 6.17 -6.96
N GLY A 446 27.73 5.11 -7.18
CA GLY A 446 27.34 3.74 -6.81
C GLY A 446 27.04 3.58 -5.32
N SER A 447 27.92 4.07 -4.45
CA SER A 447 27.74 4.03 -2.99
C SER A 447 26.54 4.87 -2.53
N LEU A 448 26.34 6.05 -3.12
CA LEU A 448 25.19 6.92 -2.84
C LEU A 448 23.87 6.23 -3.20
N LEU A 449 23.78 5.66 -4.41
CA LEU A 449 22.57 4.98 -4.86
C LEU A 449 22.29 3.75 -4.00
N LYS A 450 23.31 2.93 -3.70
CA LYS A 450 23.19 1.76 -2.84
C LYS A 450 22.66 2.15 -1.45
N SER A 451 23.27 3.15 -0.83
CA SER A 451 22.85 3.65 0.48
C SER A 451 21.39 4.10 0.48
N ILE A 452 20.97 4.91 -0.50
CA ILE A 452 19.57 5.37 -0.60
C ILE A 452 18.60 4.18 -0.79
N GLN A 453 18.98 3.16 -1.56
CA GLN A 453 18.13 2.00 -1.83
C GLN A 453 18.02 1.05 -0.63
N ASP A 454 19.13 0.77 0.04
CA ASP A 454 19.23 -0.24 1.08
C ASP A 454 18.76 0.28 2.45
N THR A 455 18.94 1.59 2.73
CA THR A 455 18.59 2.19 4.03
C THR A 455 17.15 2.68 4.12
N LYS A 456 16.51 3.05 3.00
CA LYS A 456 15.15 3.61 3.00
C LYS A 456 14.10 2.69 3.63
N PHE A 457 14.24 1.38 3.42
CA PHE A 457 13.34 0.43 4.07
C PHE A 457 13.57 0.47 5.59
N TRP A 458 14.83 0.37 6.02
CA TRP A 458 15.21 0.40 7.43
C TRP A 458 14.78 1.69 8.13
N ASP A 459 14.93 2.87 7.52
CA ASP A 459 14.53 4.15 8.14
C ASP A 459 13.06 4.14 8.61
N SER A 460 12.15 3.66 7.77
CA SER A 460 10.74 3.55 8.17
C SER A 460 10.48 2.37 9.09
N TYR A 461 11.35 1.35 9.08
CA TYR A 461 11.16 0.12 9.82
C TYR A 461 11.71 0.19 11.24
N SER A 462 12.85 0.86 11.43
CA SER A 462 13.49 1.09 12.72
C SER A 462 12.59 1.91 13.63
N GLU A 463 11.95 2.95 13.11
CA GLU A 463 10.91 3.71 13.83
C GLU A 463 9.79 2.79 14.33
N ARG A 464 9.26 1.91 13.47
CA ARG A 464 8.20 0.97 13.84
C ARG A 464 8.66 -0.09 14.84
N ILE A 465 9.91 -0.54 14.74
CA ILE A 465 10.52 -1.46 15.73
C ILE A 465 10.63 -0.77 17.10
N ASN A 466 11.03 0.50 17.12
CA ASN A 466 11.14 1.27 18.36
C ASN A 466 9.79 1.66 18.97
N GLU A 467 8.72 1.72 18.16
CA GLU A 467 7.35 1.86 18.67
C GLU A 467 6.86 0.59 19.39
N GLU A 468 7.46 -0.58 19.13
CA GLU A 468 7.09 -1.82 19.82
C GLU A 468 7.58 -1.81 21.26
N ILE A 469 6.67 -2.23 22.15
CA ILE A 469 6.97 -2.40 23.56
C ILE A 469 7.45 -3.83 23.79
N SER A 470 8.76 -3.98 23.98
CA SER A 470 9.40 -5.26 24.34
C SER A 470 9.57 -5.37 25.85
N ALA A 471 9.07 -6.44 26.45
CA ALA A 471 9.21 -6.73 27.87
C ALA A 471 10.19 -7.89 28.11
N TRP A 472 11.09 -7.76 29.08
CA TRP A 472 12.17 -8.72 29.33
C TRP A 472 12.03 -9.38 30.70
N TYR A 473 12.32 -10.68 30.77
CA TYR A 473 12.13 -11.48 31.97
C TYR A 473 13.43 -11.56 32.80
N GLU A 474 13.47 -10.95 33.99
CA GLU A 474 14.67 -10.90 34.85
C GLU A 474 15.16 -12.27 35.33
N ASP A 475 14.25 -13.24 35.43
CA ASP A 475 14.58 -14.63 35.77
C ASP A 475 15.22 -15.40 34.59
N SER A 476 15.34 -14.79 33.41
CA SER A 476 16.06 -15.38 32.29
C SER A 476 17.58 -15.26 32.46
N PRO A 477 18.38 -16.23 31.96
CA PRO A 477 19.83 -16.14 32.02
C PRO A 477 20.32 -14.82 31.42
N PRO A 478 21.22 -14.08 32.09
CA PRO A 478 21.75 -12.84 31.55
C PRO A 478 22.67 -13.14 30.36
N ILE A 479 22.73 -12.20 29.42
CA ILE A 479 23.68 -12.21 28.30
C ILE A 479 24.98 -11.50 28.72
N GLU A 480 25.99 -11.44 27.85
CA GLU A 480 27.32 -10.90 28.18
C GLU A 480 27.31 -9.46 28.75
N ASP A 481 26.31 -8.63 28.40
CA ASP A 481 26.14 -7.26 28.90
C ASP A 481 25.31 -7.17 30.21
N GLY A 482 24.95 -8.32 30.80
CA GLY A 482 24.14 -8.43 32.01
C GLY A 482 22.63 -8.29 31.78
N ALA A 483 22.17 -8.08 30.54
CA ALA A 483 20.76 -7.91 30.25
C ALA A 483 20.01 -9.25 30.11
N PRO A 484 18.69 -9.29 30.32
CA PRO A 484 17.93 -10.54 30.23
C PRO A 484 17.91 -11.11 28.81
N SER A 485 18.04 -12.43 28.68
CA SER A 485 18.09 -13.11 27.37
C SER A 485 16.71 -13.34 26.73
N GLN A 486 15.63 -13.36 27.50
CA GLN A 486 14.29 -13.69 27.02
C GLN A 486 13.28 -12.57 27.28
N GLY A 487 12.35 -12.41 26.36
CA GLY A 487 11.30 -11.41 26.46
C GLY A 487 10.11 -11.71 25.57
N VAL A 488 9.22 -10.73 25.47
CA VAL A 488 7.97 -10.83 24.72
C VAL A 488 7.56 -9.44 24.19
N ILE A 489 6.87 -9.43 23.05
CA ILE A 489 6.14 -8.28 22.52
C ILE A 489 4.66 -8.62 22.47
N ALA A 490 3.82 -7.69 22.94
CA ALA A 490 2.37 -7.75 22.80
C ALA A 490 1.95 -6.72 21.75
N PRO A 491 1.85 -7.10 20.47
CA PRO A 491 1.62 -6.15 19.39
C PRO A 491 0.22 -5.53 19.49
N ALA A 492 0.13 -4.24 19.18
CA ALA A 492 -1.10 -3.44 19.23
C ALA A 492 -1.99 -3.70 17.99
N ILE A 493 -2.39 -4.95 17.77
CA ILE A 493 -3.15 -5.35 16.59
C ILE A 493 -4.58 -4.81 16.69
N CYS A 494 -5.04 -4.12 15.64
CA CYS A 494 -6.46 -3.84 15.44
C CYS A 494 -7.07 -5.04 14.67
N PRO A 495 -7.95 -5.86 15.26
CA PRO A 495 -8.42 -7.11 14.65
C PRO A 495 -9.15 -6.94 13.33
N ALA A 496 -9.92 -5.85 13.19
CA ALA A 496 -10.64 -5.48 11.97
C ALA A 496 -10.44 -3.98 11.69
N GLY A 497 -9.28 -3.60 11.14
CA GLY A 497 -8.96 -2.18 10.89
C GLY A 497 -9.37 -1.66 9.51
N THR A 498 -9.75 -2.56 8.59
CA THR A 498 -10.15 -2.27 7.21
C THR A 498 -11.61 -2.66 6.96
N VAL A 499 -12.20 -2.16 5.87
CA VAL A 499 -13.56 -2.57 5.43
C VAL A 499 -13.63 -4.06 5.10
N SER A 500 -12.53 -4.64 4.62
CA SER A 500 -12.40 -6.09 4.43
C SER A 500 -12.26 -6.89 5.74
N ARG A 501 -12.31 -6.21 6.90
CA ARG A 501 -12.16 -6.78 8.25
C ARG A 501 -10.83 -7.48 8.49
N ARG A 502 -9.81 -7.14 7.72
CA ARG A 502 -8.44 -7.62 7.97
C ARG A 502 -7.85 -6.89 9.17
N SER A 503 -6.96 -7.57 9.86
CA SER A 503 -6.19 -6.97 10.92
C SER A 503 -5.24 -5.91 10.37
N VAL A 504 -4.95 -4.92 11.20
CA VAL A 504 -4.01 -3.84 10.88
C VAL A 504 -3.00 -3.73 12.01
N HIS A 505 -1.73 -3.64 11.64
CA HIS A 505 -0.63 -3.36 12.54
C HIS A 505 0.50 -2.71 11.75
N LYS A 506 1.18 -1.70 12.32
CA LYS A 506 2.21 -0.92 11.61
C LYS A 506 3.43 -1.77 11.20
N LEU A 507 3.85 -2.69 12.06
CA LEU A 507 4.99 -3.59 11.85
C LEU A 507 4.54 -4.99 11.39
N TRP A 508 4.05 -5.83 12.31
CA TRP A 508 3.84 -7.29 12.15
C TRP A 508 2.95 -7.77 11.00
N VAL A 509 1.92 -7.02 10.61
CA VAL A 509 1.03 -7.41 9.50
C VAL A 509 1.57 -6.93 8.14
N THR A 510 2.57 -6.04 8.14
CA THR A 510 3.20 -5.50 6.91
C THR A 510 4.54 -6.14 6.58
N LEU A 511 4.97 -7.14 7.35
CA LEU A 511 6.28 -7.75 7.21
C LEU A 511 6.41 -8.47 5.87
N THR A 512 7.32 -7.97 5.04
CA THR A 512 7.73 -8.64 3.81
C THR A 512 8.61 -9.84 4.14
N ASN A 513 8.46 -10.93 3.37
CA ASN A 513 9.40 -12.04 3.44
C ASN A 513 10.79 -11.57 2.97
N ALA A 514 11.84 -12.23 3.46
CA ALA A 514 13.19 -11.99 2.98
C ALA A 514 13.25 -12.40 1.50
N THR A 515 13.09 -11.43 0.60
CA THR A 515 13.43 -11.60 -0.81
C THR A 515 14.95 -11.59 -0.94
N GLU A 516 15.49 -12.14 -2.03
CA GLU A 516 16.93 -12.14 -2.39
C GLU A 516 17.59 -10.73 -2.47
N SER A 517 16.88 -9.66 -2.10
CA SER A 517 17.37 -8.29 -2.07
C SER A 517 18.13 -8.00 -0.78
N SER A 518 19.30 -7.36 -0.91
CA SER A 518 20.21 -6.87 0.15
C SER A 518 19.66 -5.78 1.09
N ARG A 519 18.34 -5.70 1.28
CA ARG A 519 17.72 -4.63 2.08
C ARG A 519 17.93 -4.87 3.57
N LEU A 520 18.38 -3.83 4.27
CA LEU A 520 18.45 -3.81 5.73
C LEU A 520 17.06 -4.02 6.34
N GLY A 521 16.99 -4.67 7.50
CA GLY A 521 15.75 -4.98 8.21
C GLY A 521 14.97 -6.18 7.67
N THR A 522 15.45 -6.85 6.62
CA THR A 522 14.84 -8.10 6.16
C THR A 522 15.08 -9.22 7.18
N GLY A 523 14.10 -10.11 7.31
CA GLY A 523 14.21 -11.27 8.21
C GLY A 523 13.75 -11.03 9.66
N ILE A 524 13.18 -9.87 10.00
CA ILE A 524 12.67 -9.60 11.37
C ILE A 524 11.72 -10.69 11.92
N LYS A 525 10.97 -11.39 11.06
CA LYS A 525 10.11 -12.52 11.46
C LYS A 525 10.88 -13.60 12.22
N THR A 526 12.16 -13.82 11.90
CA THR A 526 12.99 -14.85 12.54
C THR A 526 13.47 -14.45 13.93
N MET A 527 13.28 -13.19 14.32
CA MET A 527 13.58 -12.70 15.67
C MET A 527 12.49 -13.09 16.67
N VAL A 528 11.30 -13.46 16.19
CA VAL A 528 10.28 -14.11 17.01
C VAL A 528 10.68 -15.57 17.15
N GLN A 529 11.07 -15.97 18.37
CA GLN A 529 11.63 -17.28 18.64
C GLN A 529 10.89 -17.94 19.79
N ALA A 530 10.57 -19.23 19.64
CA ALA A 530 9.94 -19.99 20.71
C ALA A 530 10.85 -19.99 21.95
N PRO A 531 10.29 -19.82 23.17
CA PRO A 531 11.06 -19.99 24.39
C PRO A 531 11.54 -21.45 24.54
N PRO A 532 12.57 -21.72 25.37
CA PRO A 532 13.06 -23.07 25.61
C PRO A 532 11.95 -24.03 26.03
N GLY A 533 11.91 -25.22 25.44
CA GLY A 533 10.85 -26.21 25.67
C GLY A 533 9.62 -26.04 24.78
N TYR A 534 9.49 -24.94 24.03
CA TYR A 534 8.36 -24.68 23.14
C TYR A 534 8.78 -24.69 21.66
N LYS A 535 7.79 -24.82 20.78
CA LYS A 535 7.92 -24.69 19.32
C LYS A 535 6.78 -23.83 18.78
N LEU A 536 7.07 -22.99 17.80
CA LEU A 536 6.05 -22.26 17.04
C LEU A 536 5.53 -23.20 15.94
N VAL A 537 4.23 -23.47 15.93
CA VAL A 537 3.57 -24.24 14.88
C VAL A 537 2.66 -23.29 14.11
N GLY A 538 2.84 -23.25 12.79
CA GLY A 538 2.03 -22.45 11.89
C GLY A 538 1.96 -23.11 10.53
N ALA A 539 0.91 -22.79 9.78
CA ALA A 539 0.73 -23.22 8.40
C ALA A 539 0.33 -22.00 7.57
N ASP A 540 0.83 -21.94 6.34
CA ASP A 540 0.37 -20.98 5.34
C ASP A 540 -0.58 -21.70 4.39
N VAL A 541 -1.73 -21.09 4.11
CA VAL A 541 -2.74 -21.67 3.21
C VAL A 541 -2.58 -21.01 1.86
N ASP A 542 -1.94 -21.74 0.94
CA ASP A 542 -1.69 -21.27 -0.41
C ASP A 542 -2.99 -20.85 -1.11
N SER A 543 -3.00 -19.64 -1.66
CA SER A 543 -4.11 -19.13 -2.48
C SER A 543 -5.50 -19.21 -1.84
N GLN A 544 -5.62 -19.11 -0.50
CA GLN A 544 -6.90 -19.25 0.22
C GLN A 544 -8.06 -18.44 -0.40
N GLU A 545 -7.77 -17.25 -0.93
CA GLU A 545 -8.76 -16.35 -1.52
C GLU A 545 -9.29 -16.90 -2.86
N GLN A 546 -8.42 -17.50 -3.67
CA GLN A 546 -8.80 -18.13 -4.93
C GLN A 546 -9.63 -19.38 -4.66
N TRP A 547 -9.30 -20.16 -3.64
CA TRP A 547 -10.09 -21.31 -3.19
C TRP A 547 -11.50 -20.91 -2.73
N ILE A 548 -11.62 -19.82 -1.97
CA ILE A 548 -12.94 -19.31 -1.58
C ILE A 548 -13.77 -18.90 -2.80
N VAL A 549 -13.16 -18.17 -3.74
CA VAL A 549 -13.83 -17.77 -4.99
C VAL A 549 -14.23 -18.99 -5.83
N SER A 550 -13.36 -20.00 -5.91
CA SER A 550 -13.64 -21.20 -6.70
C SER A 550 -14.80 -22.00 -6.12
N LEU A 551 -14.87 -22.12 -4.80
CA LEU A 551 -15.99 -22.75 -4.09
C LEU A 551 -17.31 -22.00 -4.32
N PHE A 552 -17.31 -20.66 -4.36
CA PHE A 552 -18.52 -19.91 -4.71
C PHE A 552 -18.98 -20.21 -6.13
N GLY A 553 -18.05 -20.28 -7.09
CA GLY A 553 -18.36 -20.66 -8.47
C GLY A 553 -18.96 -22.07 -8.57
N ASP A 554 -18.33 -23.04 -7.92
CA ASP A 554 -18.81 -24.42 -7.89
C ASP A 554 -20.17 -24.55 -7.20
N ALA A 555 -20.38 -23.85 -6.07
CA ALA A 555 -21.64 -23.87 -5.35
C ALA A 555 -22.79 -23.33 -6.22
N SER A 556 -22.54 -22.22 -6.92
CA SER A 556 -23.48 -21.64 -7.89
C SER A 556 -23.85 -22.64 -9.00
N GLN A 557 -22.87 -23.33 -9.59
CA GLN A 557 -23.11 -24.34 -10.63
C GLN A 557 -23.77 -25.61 -10.10
N ALA A 558 -23.37 -26.07 -8.90
CA ALA A 558 -23.88 -27.28 -8.26
C ALA A 558 -25.39 -27.22 -8.00
N LEU A 559 -25.94 -26.02 -7.78
CA LEU A 559 -27.39 -25.84 -7.59
C LEU A 559 -28.21 -26.20 -8.84
N ALA A 560 -27.63 -26.13 -10.04
CA ALA A 560 -28.30 -26.57 -11.26
C ALA A 560 -28.32 -28.12 -11.40
N LYS A 561 -27.58 -28.84 -10.55
CA LYS A 561 -27.46 -30.29 -10.58
C LYS A 561 -28.22 -30.98 -9.43
N PRO A 562 -28.60 -32.27 -9.63
CA PRO A 562 -29.03 -33.14 -8.55
C PRO A 562 -28.00 -33.21 -7.43
N VAL A 563 -28.47 -33.39 -6.18
CA VAL A 563 -27.60 -33.42 -4.98
C VAL A 563 -26.48 -34.48 -5.10
N SER A 564 -26.76 -35.61 -5.74
CA SER A 564 -25.79 -36.70 -5.96
C SER A 564 -24.61 -36.32 -6.87
N GLU A 565 -24.73 -35.25 -7.66
CA GLU A 565 -23.71 -34.80 -8.61
C GLU A 565 -23.01 -33.50 -8.18
N ARG A 566 -23.31 -33.00 -6.97
CA ARG A 566 -22.70 -31.76 -6.45
C ARG A 566 -21.32 -32.07 -5.90
N ILE A 567 -20.28 -31.69 -6.65
CA ILE A 567 -18.88 -31.91 -6.30
C ILE A 567 -18.07 -30.62 -6.38
N ALA A 568 -16.88 -30.62 -5.78
CA ALA A 568 -15.88 -29.58 -6.02
C ALA A 568 -15.19 -29.78 -7.38
N GLY A 569 -14.80 -28.70 -8.04
CA GLY A 569 -14.14 -28.71 -9.34
C GLY A 569 -15.08 -28.68 -10.54
N LEU A 570 -16.35 -28.27 -10.35
CA LEU A 570 -17.35 -28.13 -11.41
C LEU A 570 -16.97 -27.01 -12.39
N THR A 571 -16.48 -25.88 -11.88
CA THR A 571 -16.00 -24.78 -12.70
C THR A 571 -14.59 -25.04 -13.21
N PRO A 572 -14.24 -24.60 -14.44
CA PRO A 572 -12.86 -24.68 -14.94
C PRO A 572 -11.86 -24.01 -13.99
N PHE A 573 -12.23 -22.87 -13.42
CA PHE A 573 -11.41 -22.16 -12.44
C PHE A 573 -11.14 -22.99 -11.18
N SER A 574 -12.17 -23.63 -10.61
CA SER A 574 -11.99 -24.51 -9.44
C SER A 574 -11.19 -25.77 -9.76
N ASN A 575 -11.43 -26.36 -10.93
CA ASN A 575 -10.66 -27.51 -11.39
C ASN A 575 -9.16 -27.19 -11.49
N MET A 576 -8.81 -26.03 -12.05
CA MET A 576 -7.43 -25.54 -12.10
C MET A 576 -6.82 -25.27 -10.71
N MET A 577 -7.62 -24.89 -9.72
CA MET A 577 -7.15 -24.70 -8.34
C MET A 577 -6.96 -26.03 -7.58
N LEU A 578 -7.83 -27.00 -7.85
CA LEU A 578 -7.85 -28.32 -7.20
C LEU A 578 -6.77 -29.27 -7.75
N VAL A 579 -6.65 -29.34 -9.09
CA VAL A 579 -5.83 -30.33 -9.80
C VAL A 579 -4.59 -29.69 -10.42
N GLY A 580 -4.57 -28.36 -10.58
CA GLY A 580 -3.46 -27.66 -11.21
C GLY A 580 -2.17 -27.73 -10.39
N SER A 581 -1.06 -27.98 -11.09
CA SER A 581 0.26 -28.14 -10.51
C SER A 581 1.23 -27.13 -11.13
N LYS A 582 2.03 -26.49 -10.28
CA LYS A 582 3.08 -25.55 -10.71
C LYS A 582 4.19 -26.25 -11.49
N ASN A 583 4.43 -27.54 -11.22
CA ASN A 583 5.46 -28.34 -11.87
C ASN A 583 5.05 -28.74 -13.28
N ASP A 584 3.76 -29.08 -13.45
CA ASP A 584 3.22 -29.52 -14.74
C ASP A 584 2.76 -28.34 -15.62
N GLY A 585 2.83 -27.11 -15.10
CA GLY A 585 2.41 -25.90 -15.78
C GLY A 585 0.89 -25.83 -15.99
N THR A 586 0.12 -26.63 -15.25
CA THR A 586 -1.34 -26.70 -15.32
C THR A 586 -2.03 -25.79 -14.31
N ASP A 587 -1.26 -25.13 -13.44
CA ASP A 587 -1.79 -24.11 -12.54
C ASP A 587 -2.26 -22.86 -13.30
N LEU A 588 -3.20 -22.12 -12.69
CA LEU A 588 -3.81 -20.92 -13.26
C LEU A 588 -2.79 -19.91 -13.81
N HIS A 589 -1.70 -19.66 -13.07
CA HIS A 589 -0.74 -18.65 -13.48
C HIS A 589 0.09 -19.11 -14.70
N SER A 590 0.48 -20.38 -14.74
CA SER A 590 1.19 -20.96 -15.88
C SER A 590 0.34 -21.04 -17.14
N VAL A 591 -0.93 -21.46 -17.02
CA VAL A 591 -1.84 -21.57 -18.18
C VAL A 591 -2.12 -20.20 -18.78
N VAL A 592 -2.44 -19.20 -17.95
CA VAL A 592 -2.67 -17.83 -18.42
C VAL A 592 -1.41 -17.23 -19.04
N ALA A 593 -0.22 -17.46 -18.46
CA ALA A 593 1.04 -16.98 -19.03
C ALA A 593 1.32 -17.60 -20.40
N LYS A 594 1.15 -18.92 -20.53
CA LYS A 594 1.34 -19.66 -21.77
C LYS A 594 0.41 -19.14 -22.87
N GLN A 595 -0.88 -18.95 -22.57
CA GLN A 595 -1.87 -18.48 -23.54
C GLN A 595 -1.65 -17.02 -23.97
N LEU A 596 -1.07 -16.19 -23.10
CA LEU A 596 -0.67 -14.82 -23.44
C LEU A 596 0.70 -14.72 -24.14
N GLY A 597 1.34 -15.85 -24.46
CA GLY A 597 2.63 -15.88 -25.15
C GLY A 597 3.81 -15.44 -24.29
N ILE A 598 3.67 -15.52 -22.96
CA ILE A 598 4.68 -15.15 -21.98
C ILE A 598 5.36 -16.44 -21.50
N SER A 599 6.49 -16.81 -22.12
CA SER A 599 7.23 -18.05 -21.82
C SER A 599 7.85 -18.05 -20.41
N ARG A 600 7.74 -19.19 -19.71
CA ARG A 600 8.38 -19.46 -18.41
C ARG A 600 9.84 -19.92 -18.55
N ASP A 601 10.19 -20.58 -19.66
CA ASP A 601 11.46 -21.32 -19.80
C ASP A 601 12.55 -20.57 -20.59
N LEU A 602 12.21 -19.54 -21.36
CA LEU A 602 13.21 -18.66 -22.00
C LEU A 602 13.93 -17.72 -21.01
N ALA A 603 13.62 -17.82 -19.71
CA ALA A 603 14.01 -16.87 -18.68
C ALA A 603 15.11 -17.35 -17.70
N LYS A 604 15.57 -18.61 -17.79
CA LYS A 604 16.59 -19.13 -16.86
C LYS A 604 18.04 -18.90 -17.30
N ILE A 605 18.31 -18.62 -18.58
CA ILE A 605 19.69 -18.59 -19.12
C ILE A 605 20.12 -17.20 -19.62
N SER A 606 19.21 -16.24 -19.78
CA SER A 606 19.62 -14.86 -20.08
C SER A 606 18.64 -13.84 -19.53
N LEU A 607 19.20 -12.95 -18.71
CA LEU A 607 18.63 -11.68 -18.27
C LEU A 607 17.52 -11.78 -17.21
N LYS A 608 17.88 -11.26 -16.03
CA LYS A 608 17.12 -10.80 -14.84
C LYS A 608 15.82 -10.00 -15.13
N TYR A 609 15.43 -9.86 -16.39
CA TYR A 609 14.30 -9.09 -16.92
C TYR A 609 13.10 -9.94 -17.34
N LEU A 610 13.26 -11.23 -17.67
CA LEU A 610 12.13 -12.08 -18.13
C LEU A 610 11.39 -12.84 -17.00
N SER A 611 12.07 -13.18 -15.90
CA SER A 611 11.46 -13.87 -14.73
C SER A 611 10.34 -13.06 -14.04
N LYS A 612 10.18 -11.79 -14.41
CA LYS A 612 9.25 -10.84 -13.79
C LYS A 612 7.84 -10.89 -14.37
N SER A 613 7.69 -11.38 -15.61
CA SER A 613 6.39 -11.36 -16.28
C SER A 613 5.35 -12.30 -15.66
N ILE A 614 5.78 -13.31 -14.89
CA ILE A 614 4.87 -14.28 -14.23
C ILE A 614 4.35 -13.73 -12.91
N SER A 615 5.20 -13.06 -12.10
CA SER A 615 4.74 -12.39 -10.87
C SER A 615 3.75 -11.26 -11.16
N ASP A 616 3.94 -10.57 -12.28
CA ASP A 616 3.05 -9.51 -12.73
C ASP A 616 1.68 -10.07 -13.12
N LEU A 617 1.64 -11.21 -13.83
CA LEU A 617 0.40 -11.94 -14.13
C LEU A 617 -0.30 -12.49 -12.88
N GLN A 618 0.46 -12.97 -11.88
CA GLN A 618 -0.11 -13.35 -10.60
C GLN A 618 -0.81 -12.15 -9.96
N THR A 619 -0.15 -10.99 -9.93
CA THR A 619 -0.74 -9.76 -9.40
C THR A 619 -2.00 -9.35 -10.16
N LEU A 620 -2.00 -9.45 -11.49
CA LEU A 620 -3.16 -9.13 -12.33
C LEU A 620 -4.31 -10.13 -12.13
N ASN A 621 -4.03 -11.43 -12.00
CA ASN A 621 -5.05 -12.44 -11.74
C ASN A 621 -5.73 -12.21 -10.39
N TYR A 622 -4.97 -11.88 -9.35
CA TYR A 622 -5.53 -11.49 -8.05
C TYR A 622 -6.31 -10.17 -8.15
N ALA A 623 -5.72 -9.12 -8.72
CA ALA A 623 -6.38 -7.82 -8.87
C ALA A 623 -7.73 -7.93 -9.59
N ARG A 624 -7.81 -8.79 -10.60
CA ARG A 624 -9.05 -9.10 -11.35
C ARG A 624 -10.15 -9.69 -10.47
N LEU A 625 -9.81 -10.60 -9.54
CA LEU A 625 -10.75 -11.15 -8.56
C LEU A 625 -11.28 -10.06 -7.62
N TYR A 626 -10.44 -9.07 -7.32
CA TYR A 626 -10.81 -7.88 -6.54
C TYR A 626 -11.56 -6.80 -7.34
N GLY A 627 -12.06 -7.12 -8.53
CA GLY A 627 -12.85 -6.18 -9.34
C GLY A 627 -12.03 -5.21 -10.19
N SER A 628 -10.72 -5.40 -10.30
CA SER A 628 -9.89 -4.62 -11.21
C SER A 628 -10.31 -4.83 -12.67
N GLY A 629 -10.31 -3.75 -13.45
CA GLY A 629 -10.70 -3.74 -14.87
C GLY A 629 -9.52 -3.60 -15.83
N VAL A 630 -9.81 -3.62 -17.13
CA VAL A 630 -8.82 -3.55 -18.22
C VAL A 630 -7.90 -2.32 -18.12
N GLN A 631 -8.41 -1.17 -17.67
CA GLN A 631 -7.60 0.06 -17.54
C GLN A 631 -6.51 -0.06 -16.47
N HIS A 632 -6.83 -0.66 -15.33
CA HIS A 632 -5.84 -0.87 -14.29
C HIS A 632 -4.78 -1.90 -14.73
N ALA A 633 -5.22 -3.00 -15.35
CA ALA A 633 -4.28 -3.98 -15.90
C ALA A 633 -3.36 -3.38 -16.97
N LYS A 634 -3.90 -2.52 -17.85
CA LYS A 634 -3.10 -1.74 -18.80
C LYS A 634 -2.05 -0.89 -18.09
N GLN A 635 -2.43 -0.13 -17.06
CA GLN A 635 -1.49 0.73 -16.33
C GLN A 635 -0.37 -0.09 -15.68
N GLU A 636 -0.69 -1.23 -15.10
CA GLU A 636 0.31 -2.09 -14.48
C GLU A 636 1.27 -2.69 -15.51
N LEU A 637 0.76 -3.14 -16.66
CA LEU A 637 1.59 -3.59 -17.79
C LEU A 637 2.47 -2.47 -18.37
N ILE A 638 2.03 -1.21 -18.36
CA ILE A 638 2.87 -0.08 -18.78
C ILE A 638 4.03 0.13 -17.78
N LYS A 639 3.77 0.03 -16.47
CA LYS A 639 4.83 0.16 -15.43
C LYS A 639 5.91 -0.91 -15.55
N THR A 640 5.63 -2.04 -16.19
CA THR A 640 6.61 -3.11 -16.44
C THR A 640 7.42 -2.89 -17.70
N GLY A 641 7.11 -1.84 -18.48
CA GLY A 641 7.85 -1.42 -19.67
C GLY A 641 7.16 -1.80 -20.99
N LYS A 642 5.93 -2.30 -20.98
CA LYS A 642 5.17 -2.55 -22.23
C LYS A 642 4.66 -1.24 -22.82
N LYS A 643 4.67 -1.16 -24.16
CA LYS A 643 4.10 -0.02 -24.89
C LYS A 643 2.59 0.09 -24.61
N PRO A 644 2.01 1.30 -24.49
CA PRO A 644 0.60 1.47 -24.15
C PRO A 644 -0.39 0.72 -25.05
N GLN A 645 -0.12 0.64 -26.36
CA GLN A 645 -0.97 -0.08 -27.32
C GLN A 645 -0.93 -1.60 -27.12
N GLU A 646 0.27 -2.15 -26.89
CA GLU A 646 0.47 -3.57 -26.60
C GLU A 646 -0.14 -3.93 -25.24
N ALA A 647 0.05 -3.09 -24.23
CA ALA A 647 -0.51 -3.26 -22.89
C ALA A 647 -2.04 -3.33 -22.90
N ILE A 648 -2.72 -2.50 -23.70
CA ILE A 648 -4.19 -2.57 -23.87
C ILE A 648 -4.59 -3.90 -24.51
N LYS A 649 -3.87 -4.35 -25.54
CA LYS A 649 -4.18 -5.60 -26.24
C LYS A 649 -4.06 -6.79 -25.30
N VAL A 650 -2.93 -6.89 -24.59
CA VAL A 650 -2.67 -7.96 -23.62
C VAL A 650 -3.69 -7.91 -22.46
N ALA A 651 -4.02 -6.72 -21.95
CA ALA A 651 -5.04 -6.59 -20.92
C ALA A 651 -6.41 -7.07 -21.41
N LYS A 652 -6.86 -6.68 -22.62
CA LYS A 652 -8.13 -7.18 -23.17
C LYS A 652 -8.12 -8.70 -23.36
N GLN A 653 -7.03 -9.26 -23.88
CA GLN A 653 -6.87 -10.70 -24.05
C GLN A 653 -6.91 -11.45 -22.72
N LEU A 654 -6.23 -10.94 -21.68
CA LEU A 654 -6.27 -11.52 -20.33
C LEU A 654 -7.70 -11.58 -19.77
N PHE A 655 -8.47 -10.50 -19.91
CA PHE A 655 -9.84 -10.46 -19.40
C PHE A 655 -10.77 -11.34 -20.22
N ALA A 656 -10.66 -11.34 -21.56
CA ALA A 656 -11.43 -12.24 -22.41
C ALA A 656 -11.13 -13.71 -22.09
N LEU A 657 -9.85 -14.05 -21.90
CA LEU A 657 -9.41 -15.42 -21.61
C LEU A 657 -9.90 -15.94 -20.25
N THR A 658 -10.13 -15.06 -19.28
CA THR A 658 -10.30 -15.48 -17.88
C THR A 658 -11.68 -15.13 -17.30
N LYS A 659 -12.34 -14.09 -17.83
CA LYS A 659 -13.74 -13.75 -17.49
C LYS A 659 -14.69 -14.10 -18.62
N GLY A 660 -14.19 -14.17 -19.86
CA GLY A 660 -15.01 -14.33 -21.05
C GLY A 660 -15.38 -13.00 -21.70
N GLU A 661 -16.28 -13.07 -22.68
CA GLU A 661 -16.84 -11.92 -23.36
C GLU A 661 -18.27 -11.65 -22.88
N LEU A 662 -18.63 -10.37 -22.79
CA LEU A 662 -19.97 -9.97 -22.38
C LEU A 662 -20.95 -10.28 -23.51
N MET A 663 -21.93 -11.13 -23.24
CA MET A 663 -22.97 -11.54 -24.19
C MET A 663 -24.36 -11.43 -23.56
N GLN A 664 -25.38 -11.47 -24.41
CA GLN A 664 -26.78 -11.43 -24.01
C GLN A 664 -27.34 -12.86 -23.84
N TRP A 665 -28.11 -13.07 -22.78
CA TRP A 665 -28.61 -14.36 -22.36
C TRP A 665 -30.09 -14.32 -21.98
N THR A 666 -30.72 -15.50 -22.04
CA THR A 666 -32.10 -15.75 -21.61
C THR A 666 -32.14 -16.86 -20.57
N ASN A 667 -32.84 -16.63 -19.45
CA ASN A 667 -32.86 -17.59 -18.34
C ASN A 667 -33.98 -18.63 -18.48
N ILE A 668 -33.61 -19.90 -18.34
CA ILE A 668 -34.56 -21.00 -18.30
C ILE A 668 -35.13 -21.08 -16.88
N LYS A 669 -36.42 -21.42 -16.73
CA LYS A 669 -36.97 -21.75 -15.42
C LYS A 669 -36.24 -22.94 -14.80
N PRO A 670 -35.88 -22.89 -13.50
CA PRO A 670 -35.13 -23.95 -12.82
C PRO A 670 -35.74 -25.36 -12.93
N GLU A 671 -37.06 -25.46 -13.10
CA GLU A 671 -37.78 -26.74 -13.27
C GLU A 671 -37.36 -27.53 -14.53
N TYR A 672 -36.71 -26.88 -15.51
CA TYR A 672 -36.22 -27.51 -16.73
C TYR A 672 -34.70 -27.81 -16.70
N ASN A 673 -34.00 -27.54 -15.60
CA ASN A 673 -32.55 -27.75 -15.49
C ASN A 673 -32.16 -29.21 -15.76
N ASP A 674 -32.89 -30.18 -15.19
CA ASP A 674 -32.62 -31.61 -15.40
C ASP A 674 -32.74 -32.00 -16.87
N MET A 675 -33.71 -31.42 -17.59
CA MET A 675 -33.91 -31.67 -19.01
C MET A 675 -32.79 -31.09 -19.86
N TRP A 676 -32.16 -29.99 -19.43
CA TRP A 676 -30.97 -29.45 -20.10
C TRP A 676 -29.79 -30.42 -20.01
N PHE A 677 -29.53 -30.98 -18.83
CA PHE A 677 -28.44 -31.95 -18.66
C PHE A 677 -28.75 -33.28 -19.36
N GLU A 678 -30.01 -33.71 -19.41
CA GLU A 678 -30.44 -34.85 -20.23
C GLU A 678 -30.18 -34.60 -21.72
N PHE A 679 -30.58 -33.43 -22.23
CA PHE A 679 -30.30 -33.02 -23.61
C PHE A 679 -28.80 -32.99 -23.93
N ALA A 680 -28.00 -32.42 -23.02
CA ALA A 680 -26.55 -32.36 -23.19
C ALA A 680 -25.92 -33.75 -23.25
N ALA A 681 -26.38 -34.66 -22.37
CA ALA A 681 -25.95 -36.05 -22.37
C ALA A 681 -26.35 -36.80 -23.66
N GLU A 682 -27.58 -36.63 -24.15
CA GLU A 682 -28.04 -37.22 -25.42
C GLU A 682 -27.23 -36.73 -26.63
N ARG A 683 -26.75 -35.48 -26.57
CA ARG A 683 -25.93 -34.87 -27.63
C ARG A 683 -24.43 -35.05 -27.43
N GLY A 684 -24.00 -35.68 -26.34
CA GLY A 684 -22.60 -35.99 -26.08
C GLY A 684 -21.71 -34.76 -25.83
N PHE A 685 -22.26 -33.68 -25.26
CA PHE A 685 -21.47 -32.49 -24.91
C PHE A 685 -21.61 -32.14 -23.42
N ASP A 686 -20.63 -31.41 -22.90
CA ASP A 686 -20.69 -30.89 -21.53
C ASP A 686 -21.76 -29.80 -21.42
N GLY A 687 -22.82 -30.07 -20.65
CA GLY A 687 -23.95 -29.18 -20.45
C GLY A 687 -23.58 -27.77 -19.97
N PHE A 688 -22.42 -27.57 -19.33
CA PHE A 688 -21.96 -26.24 -18.94
C PHE A 688 -21.18 -25.50 -20.02
N LYS A 689 -20.64 -26.22 -21.00
CA LYS A 689 -19.81 -25.61 -22.04
C LYS A 689 -20.59 -24.62 -22.88
N ASN A 690 -21.91 -24.73 -22.99
CA ASN A 690 -22.73 -23.91 -23.90
C ASN A 690 -23.79 -23.07 -23.17
N CYS A 691 -23.68 -22.92 -21.85
CA CYS A 691 -24.57 -22.10 -21.05
C CYS A 691 -23.79 -21.34 -19.98
N VAL A 692 -24.45 -20.38 -19.33
CA VAL A 692 -23.95 -19.77 -18.09
C VAL A 692 -24.86 -20.21 -16.95
N VAL A 693 -24.29 -20.56 -15.80
CA VAL A 693 -25.07 -20.92 -14.61
C VAL A 693 -24.74 -19.97 -13.48
N VAL A 694 -25.78 -19.30 -12.96
CA VAL A 694 -25.67 -18.38 -11.82
C VAL A 694 -26.74 -18.77 -10.81
N ASP A 695 -26.30 -19.13 -9.60
CA ASP A 695 -27.13 -19.55 -8.47
C ASP A 695 -28.18 -20.62 -8.86
N GLY A 696 -27.73 -21.62 -9.64
CA GLY A 696 -28.55 -22.72 -10.13
C GLY A 696 -29.48 -22.40 -11.30
N VAL A 697 -29.51 -21.15 -11.79
CA VAL A 697 -30.30 -20.78 -12.97
C VAL A 697 -29.44 -20.93 -14.23
N ILE A 698 -29.96 -21.66 -15.22
CA ILE A 698 -29.30 -21.85 -16.51
C ILE A 698 -29.69 -20.71 -17.46
N TYR A 699 -28.68 -20.07 -18.03
CA TYR A 699 -28.79 -19.01 -19.01
C TYR A 699 -28.32 -19.54 -20.36
N LEU A 700 -29.20 -19.48 -21.35
CA LEU A 700 -28.90 -19.86 -22.73
C LEU A 700 -28.60 -18.63 -23.59
N PRO A 701 -27.79 -18.78 -24.64
CA PRO A 701 -27.45 -17.69 -25.54
C PRO A 701 -28.71 -17.10 -26.20
N HIS A 702 -28.81 -15.77 -26.24
CA HIS A 702 -29.97 -15.10 -26.84
C HIS A 702 -30.05 -15.35 -28.37
N SER A 703 -31.25 -15.16 -28.94
CA SER A 703 -31.62 -15.47 -30.35
C SER A 703 -30.82 -14.74 -31.44
N HIS A 704 -30.02 -13.74 -31.07
CA HIS A 704 -29.13 -12.99 -31.97
C HIS A 704 -27.64 -13.39 -31.85
N SER A 705 -27.30 -14.39 -31.03
CA SER A 705 -25.93 -14.87 -30.83
C SER A 705 -25.52 -15.98 -31.82
N SER A 706 -24.22 -16.16 -32.02
CA SER A 706 -23.64 -17.27 -32.81
C SER A 706 -23.94 -18.66 -32.25
N PHE A 707 -24.41 -18.75 -31.00
CA PHE A 707 -24.72 -20.00 -30.31
C PHE A 707 -26.23 -20.33 -30.28
N ARG A 708 -27.07 -19.57 -30.98
CA ARG A 708 -28.53 -19.77 -31.08
C ARG A 708 -28.93 -21.21 -31.38
N LYS A 709 -28.18 -21.90 -32.24
CA LYS A 709 -28.50 -23.25 -32.71
C LYS A 709 -28.75 -24.23 -31.56
N ILE A 710 -28.00 -24.11 -30.45
CA ILE A 710 -28.16 -25.03 -29.33
C ILE A 710 -29.41 -24.73 -28.48
N ALA A 711 -29.78 -23.46 -28.38
CA ALA A 711 -31.01 -23.04 -27.70
C ALA A 711 -32.23 -23.52 -28.49
N ASP A 712 -32.24 -23.32 -29.81
CA ASP A 712 -33.31 -23.78 -30.71
C ASP A 712 -33.45 -25.32 -30.65
N GLU A 713 -32.33 -26.06 -30.67
CA GLU A 713 -32.34 -27.52 -30.55
C GLU A 713 -32.86 -28.01 -29.19
N PHE A 714 -32.54 -27.29 -28.12
CA PHE A 714 -33.03 -27.60 -26.77
C PHE A 714 -34.52 -27.29 -26.62
N GLU A 715 -35.01 -26.17 -27.17
CA GLU A 715 -36.44 -25.86 -27.21
C GLU A 715 -37.24 -26.96 -27.91
N LEU A 716 -36.74 -27.45 -29.06
CA LEU A 716 -37.37 -28.58 -29.77
C LEU A 716 -37.37 -29.86 -28.94
N PHE A 717 -36.28 -30.14 -28.22
CA PHE A 717 -36.18 -31.27 -27.30
C PHE A 717 -37.20 -31.16 -26.15
N LEU A 718 -37.28 -30.00 -25.50
CA LEU A 718 -38.27 -29.71 -24.46
C LEU A 718 -39.70 -29.89 -24.98
N MET A 719 -40.01 -29.31 -26.14
CA MET A 719 -41.34 -29.44 -26.74
C MET A 719 -41.70 -30.91 -27.00
N LYS A 720 -40.77 -31.75 -27.43
CA LYS A 720 -41.00 -33.19 -27.63
C LYS A 720 -41.29 -33.90 -26.30
N LYS A 721 -40.42 -33.75 -25.30
CA LYS A 721 -40.57 -34.37 -23.97
C LYS A 721 -41.83 -33.89 -23.24
N LEU A 722 -42.19 -32.62 -23.39
CA LEU A 722 -43.36 -32.04 -22.75
C LEU A 722 -44.65 -32.40 -23.48
N LYS A 723 -44.66 -32.63 -24.80
CA LYS A 723 -45.81 -33.22 -25.50
C LYS A 723 -46.13 -34.62 -24.98
N ASP A 724 -45.10 -35.44 -24.76
CA ASP A 724 -45.27 -36.79 -24.19
C ASP A 724 -45.79 -36.74 -22.74
N LYS A 725 -45.42 -35.71 -21.95
CA LYS A 725 -45.96 -35.47 -20.60
C LYS A 725 -47.35 -34.81 -20.59
N ALA A 726 -47.64 -33.92 -21.54
CA ALA A 726 -48.94 -33.25 -21.69
C ALA A 726 -50.03 -34.24 -22.09
N ALA A 727 -49.70 -35.25 -22.90
CA ALA A 727 -50.57 -36.40 -23.18
C ALA A 727 -50.96 -37.18 -21.90
N ARG A 728 -50.24 -36.99 -20.79
CA ARG A 728 -50.52 -37.55 -19.45
C ARG A 728 -51.09 -36.53 -18.45
N GLY A 729 -51.57 -35.36 -18.93
CA GLY A 729 -52.29 -34.37 -18.11
C GLY A 729 -51.46 -33.20 -17.56
N PHE A 730 -50.21 -33.01 -18.00
CA PHE A 730 -49.35 -31.90 -17.57
C PHE A 730 -49.64 -30.58 -18.32
N LYS A 731 -49.71 -29.43 -17.63
CA LYS A 731 -49.85 -28.10 -18.26
C LYS A 731 -48.49 -27.61 -18.78
N ILE A 732 -48.44 -27.16 -20.03
CA ILE A 732 -47.24 -26.57 -20.65
C ILE A 732 -47.22 -25.07 -20.32
N ASN A 733 -46.23 -24.63 -19.56
CA ASN A 733 -45.94 -23.21 -19.32
C ASN A 733 -44.79 -22.74 -20.22
N PHE A 734 -44.63 -21.43 -20.40
CA PHE A 734 -43.43 -20.85 -21.05
C PHE A 734 -42.14 -21.30 -20.34
N PHE A 735 -41.13 -21.71 -21.10
CA PHE A 735 -39.86 -22.28 -20.59
C PHE A 735 -38.94 -21.25 -19.94
N TYR A 736 -39.05 -20.00 -20.38
CA TYR A 736 -38.28 -18.86 -19.89
C TYR A 736 -39.02 -18.17 -18.75
N GLU A 737 -38.27 -17.63 -17.79
CA GLU A 737 -38.84 -16.96 -16.62
C GLU A 737 -39.33 -15.54 -16.95
N ASP A 738 -38.54 -14.79 -17.73
CA ASP A 738 -38.90 -13.46 -18.23
C ASP A 738 -38.25 -13.20 -19.60
N ILE A 739 -39.06 -13.25 -20.67
CA ILE A 739 -38.60 -13.07 -22.05
C ILE A 739 -38.27 -11.60 -22.35
N GLN A 740 -38.77 -10.65 -21.55
CA GLN A 740 -38.57 -9.21 -21.78
C GLN A 740 -37.31 -8.67 -21.10
N LYS A 741 -36.64 -9.48 -20.28
CA LYS A 741 -35.49 -9.05 -19.49
C LYS A 741 -34.20 -9.55 -20.10
N ASP A 742 -33.40 -8.62 -20.59
CA ASP A 742 -32.07 -8.91 -21.14
C ASP A 742 -31.05 -9.08 -20.02
N TYR A 743 -30.38 -10.23 -20.00
CA TYR A 743 -29.27 -10.51 -19.10
C TYR A 743 -27.95 -10.39 -19.85
N TYR A 744 -27.04 -9.54 -19.35
CA TYR A 744 -25.69 -9.42 -19.89
C TYR A 744 -24.69 -10.12 -18.96
N LEU A 745 -24.21 -11.30 -19.39
CA LEU A 745 -23.30 -12.13 -18.61
C LEU A 745 -22.05 -12.45 -19.43
N PHE A 746 -20.92 -12.60 -18.74
CA PHE A 746 -19.67 -13.00 -19.36
C PHE A 746 -19.59 -14.51 -19.55
N TYR A 747 -18.99 -14.97 -20.64
CA TYR A 747 -18.83 -16.40 -20.95
C TYR A 747 -17.58 -16.68 -21.78
N GLY A 748 -17.00 -17.87 -21.57
CA GLY A 748 -15.89 -18.42 -22.35
C GLY A 748 -14.49 -18.22 -21.74
N GLY A 749 -14.39 -17.64 -20.54
CA GLY A 749 -13.13 -17.46 -19.83
C GLY A 749 -12.90 -18.42 -18.66
#